data_AF-A0A7R6XUW6-F1
#
_entry.id   AF-A0A7R6XUW6-F1
#
_cell.length_a   1.000
_cell.length_b   1.000
_cell.length_c   1.000
_cell.angle_alpha   90.00
_cell.angle_beta   90.00
_cell.angle_gamma   90.00
#
_symmetry.space_group_name_H-M   'P 1'
#
loop_
_entity.id
_entity.type
_entity.pdbx_description
1 polymer ?
#
loop_
_entity_poly.entity_id
_entity_poly.type
_entity_poly.pdbx_seq_one_letter_code
_entity_poly.pdbx_strand_id
1 'polypeptide(L)'
;MAVGGKQLRPLQPERGRRSICVVTSVIGHRGEDDAAMAALARLFAEDGDDVTLLWVPGQEAPSSQAVAAHRDALEATSVRLDVLARSDQLLPSLATPESRSAALLHYLERSGHDLVYAPLEGGLPYFTLLAAETAAFAVPPIVIVAHAPAEWELEADKAFMGSTAAIAVAFMEKYCAEMADSTVCASAALRKWMVSKGWKARKASVIPLLRDAADQAGPLLSTGKGSAGELVVLAGWRNRDGLTLLCDALDVLAPTAPKDLTITAFGPFGKIMGEHSGGLLVRRAEQWPFRLNLVPNADLNTGLDRAARTGALAVVPARAASTGAAVAACIEAGLPVVATNVGANAEAWVVEAGQPGLVDPDPAALAQAITAALGSPPRPRRIDRLRQNRQAWLDTRDPSRKRARKGAGPSPLVSIVMAHRNRPSYVKQAIAAVEAQTYANLELVLVDDGSDQDEARRLLDALEPGFRQRGWKILRRPHRHLGAARNAGVRAARGELLLFVDDDNALFPEAVEHFVRAMSASAADICTAFQLIFYEDSVPEDRGDGLIQYLPLGGPDALGLIHNVYGDANAMVRRSVFERIGYLVEEPGYAMHDWEFFARASLAGLKIRPIPKPLYWYRSKPDGMFRTSNWYDNRRPVLKTFGSRQFDGAALLHQLAIAQNTARSEIESARENLRYRPAYRDHLELCALEPNSDAALQKLAGIANRVGRSETAAGLLGRPAATRLDAAERTGDGGGPTALAHEVLKTARLLTPRVSALPLLLVAPDGGGVFLRPHTDGAVAASLDHQFPAFFRSIEATVEIAHADAPALDFALALARPDQTIDWHGDIAGQTLAFSGWTTVADKFMRRSLVATLRVRRKMPLSIMLAVRFAGSPNGSPTNAFFRTLTLIGD
;
A
#
# COMPACT_ATOMS: atom_id res chain seq x y z
N MET A 1 40.60 -57.09 14.37
CA MET A 1 40.44 -56.77 12.94
C MET A 1 39.19 -57.45 12.42
N ALA A 2 38.14 -56.67 12.13
CA ALA A 2 37.10 -56.95 11.14
C ALA A 2 36.15 -55.74 11.16
N VAL A 3 36.32 -54.86 10.18
CA VAL A 3 35.51 -53.66 9.93
C VAL A 3 34.73 -53.90 8.65
N GLY A 4 33.49 -53.42 8.59
CA GLY A 4 32.96 -52.83 7.36
C GLY A 4 31.66 -53.43 6.83
N GLY A 5 30.61 -52.61 6.83
CA GLY A 5 29.37 -52.88 6.10
C GLY A 5 28.19 -52.00 6.52
N LYS A 6 28.32 -50.66 6.50
CA LYS A 6 27.16 -49.76 6.56
C LYS A 6 26.81 -49.31 5.14
N GLN A 7 25.64 -49.72 4.66
CA GLN A 7 25.00 -49.22 3.44
C GLN A 7 24.82 -47.69 3.53
N LEU A 8 25.39 -46.99 2.56
CA LEU A 8 25.12 -45.57 2.30
C LEU A 8 23.70 -45.41 1.76
N ARG A 9 22.92 -44.51 2.36
CA ARG A 9 21.64 -44.03 1.80
C ARG A 9 21.91 -43.24 0.51
N PRO A 10 21.01 -43.27 -0.49
CA PRO A 10 21.19 -42.50 -1.71
C PRO A 10 21.14 -41.01 -1.43
N LEU A 11 22.06 -40.27 -2.06
CA LEU A 11 22.12 -38.81 -2.13
C LEU A 11 20.78 -38.26 -2.63
N GLN A 12 20.25 -37.25 -1.92
CA GLN A 12 19.12 -36.46 -2.40
C GLN A 12 19.49 -35.77 -3.72
N PRO A 13 18.57 -35.66 -4.69
CA PRO A 13 18.85 -34.98 -5.95
C PRO A 13 19.19 -33.51 -5.69
N GLU A 14 20.21 -32.99 -6.39
CA GLU A 14 20.57 -31.57 -6.40
C GLU A 14 19.30 -30.74 -6.69
N ARG A 15 18.82 -30.00 -5.68
CA ARG A 15 17.70 -29.08 -5.83
C ARG A 15 18.16 -27.91 -6.71
N GLY A 16 17.55 -27.75 -7.89
CA GLY A 16 17.85 -26.65 -8.79
C GLY A 16 17.56 -25.28 -8.17
N ARG A 17 18.43 -24.31 -8.45
CA ARG A 17 18.36 -22.90 -8.03
C ARG A 17 17.06 -22.24 -8.49
N ARG A 18 16.30 -21.61 -7.59
CA ARG A 18 15.01 -20.93 -7.89
C ARG A 18 15.14 -19.42 -7.89
N SER A 19 14.28 -18.74 -8.64
CA SER A 19 14.08 -17.30 -8.49
C SER A 19 12.96 -17.03 -7.47
N ILE A 20 13.31 -16.47 -6.31
CA ILE A 20 12.39 -16.20 -5.20
C ILE A 20 12.24 -14.69 -5.00
N CYS A 21 11.01 -14.21 -4.95
CA CYS A 21 10.69 -12.85 -4.53
C CYS A 21 10.17 -12.85 -3.09
N VAL A 22 10.79 -12.06 -2.23
CA VAL A 22 10.34 -11.83 -0.85
C VAL A 22 9.85 -10.39 -0.76
N VAL A 23 8.57 -10.19 -0.48
CA VAL A 23 7.95 -8.87 -0.39
C VAL A 23 8.05 -8.33 1.03
N THR A 24 8.29 -7.03 1.19
CA THR A 24 8.21 -6.34 2.49
C THR A 24 7.64 -4.93 2.33
N SER A 25 6.93 -4.43 3.35
CA SER A 25 6.48 -3.04 3.41
C SER A 25 7.50 -2.09 4.05
N VAL A 26 8.48 -2.64 4.76
CA VAL A 26 9.44 -1.88 5.58
C VAL A 26 10.83 -2.50 5.46
N ILE A 27 11.87 -1.66 5.51
CA ILE A 27 13.26 -2.09 5.66
C ILE A 27 13.91 -1.22 6.74
N GLY A 28 14.54 -1.82 7.74
CA GLY A 28 15.26 -1.13 8.82
C GLY A 28 14.67 -1.28 10.23
N HIS A 29 15.41 -0.79 11.24
CA HIS A 29 15.23 -1.01 12.69
C HIS A 29 14.01 -0.31 13.34
N ARG A 30 12.79 -0.44 12.80
CA ARG A 30 11.59 0.05 13.49
C ARG A 30 10.44 -0.97 13.47
N GLY A 31 10.68 -2.12 14.09
CA GLY A 31 9.66 -3.12 14.39
C GLY A 31 10.23 -4.53 14.53
N GLU A 32 9.77 -5.30 15.52
CA GLU A 32 10.18 -6.70 15.74
C GLU A 32 9.76 -7.62 14.58
N ASP A 33 8.71 -7.26 13.84
CA ASP A 33 8.08 -8.11 12.83
C ASP A 33 8.61 -7.87 11.39
N ASP A 34 9.11 -6.66 11.11
CA ASP A 34 9.55 -6.24 9.76
C ASP A 34 10.95 -6.77 9.37
N ALA A 35 11.79 -7.09 10.36
CA ALA A 35 13.10 -7.71 10.14
C ALA A 35 12.99 -9.16 9.63
N ALA A 36 11.84 -9.82 9.85
CA ALA A 36 11.66 -11.23 9.55
C ALA A 36 11.67 -11.53 8.04
N MET A 37 11.06 -10.67 7.22
CA MET A 37 11.04 -10.85 5.76
C MET A 37 12.44 -10.69 5.16
N ALA A 38 13.22 -9.73 5.65
CA ALA A 38 14.62 -9.57 5.24
C ALA A 38 15.49 -10.75 5.68
N ALA A 39 15.32 -11.25 6.91
CA ALA A 39 16.00 -12.43 7.41
C ALA A 39 15.65 -13.69 6.60
N LEU A 40 14.39 -13.82 6.17
CA LEU A 40 13.94 -14.90 5.29
C LEU A 40 14.59 -14.82 3.91
N ALA A 41 14.69 -13.62 3.32
CA ALA A 41 15.38 -13.41 2.05
C ALA A 41 16.86 -13.83 2.12
N ARG A 42 17.55 -13.47 3.20
CA ARG A 42 18.93 -13.89 3.45
C ARG A 42 19.07 -15.40 3.60
N LEU A 43 18.16 -16.05 4.35
CA LEU A 43 18.16 -17.51 4.51
C LEU A 43 18.09 -18.24 3.16
N PHE A 44 17.24 -17.77 2.24
CA PHE A 44 17.12 -18.38 0.92
C PHE A 44 18.34 -18.12 0.03
N ALA A 45 18.93 -16.92 0.10
CA ALA A 45 20.16 -16.62 -0.62
C ALA A 45 21.34 -17.47 -0.10
N GLU A 46 21.44 -17.67 1.22
CA GLU A 46 22.43 -18.55 1.87
C GLU A 46 22.31 -20.01 1.41
N ASP A 47 21.10 -20.49 1.10
CA ASP A 47 20.84 -21.84 0.58
C ASP A 47 21.03 -21.96 -0.95
N GLY A 48 21.40 -20.85 -1.62
CA GLY A 48 21.79 -20.82 -3.03
C GLY A 48 20.71 -20.37 -4.02
N ASP A 49 19.54 -19.91 -3.56
CA ASP A 49 18.48 -19.37 -4.42
C ASP A 49 18.83 -17.97 -4.96
N ASP A 50 18.23 -17.58 -6.09
CA ASP A 50 18.29 -16.20 -6.62
C ASP A 50 17.16 -15.37 -5.98
N VAL A 51 17.51 -14.47 -5.05
CA VAL A 51 16.54 -13.81 -4.18
C VAL A 51 16.44 -12.32 -4.47
N THR A 52 15.22 -11.87 -4.72
CA THR A 52 14.85 -10.44 -4.74
C THR A 52 14.04 -10.10 -3.50
N LEU A 53 14.53 -9.18 -2.67
CA LEU A 53 13.72 -8.49 -1.67
C LEU A 53 13.03 -7.29 -2.35
N LEU A 54 11.70 -7.38 -2.49
CA LEU A 54 10.87 -6.33 -3.07
C LEU A 54 10.29 -5.45 -1.96
N TRP A 55 10.75 -4.21 -1.87
CA TRP A 55 10.20 -3.22 -0.95
C TRP A 55 9.03 -2.48 -1.56
N VAL A 56 7.84 -2.64 -0.98
CA VAL A 56 6.62 -1.91 -1.33
C VAL A 56 6.34 -0.87 -0.24
N PRO A 57 6.91 0.36 -0.35
CA PRO A 57 6.78 1.35 0.71
C PRO A 57 5.33 1.75 0.98
N GLY A 58 5.11 2.28 2.19
CA GLY A 58 3.85 2.86 2.60
C GLY A 58 3.53 4.18 1.88
N GLN A 59 2.83 5.10 2.55
CA GLN A 59 2.41 6.35 1.92
C GLN A 59 3.59 7.29 1.55
N GLU A 60 4.69 7.21 2.30
CA GLU A 60 5.88 8.01 2.03
C GLU A 60 6.92 7.15 1.30
N ALA A 61 7.34 7.62 0.13
CA ALA A 61 8.43 6.98 -0.60
C ALA A 61 9.75 7.19 0.18
N PRO A 62 10.59 6.14 0.30
CA PRO A 62 11.86 6.26 1.00
C PRO A 62 12.82 7.18 0.23
N SER A 63 13.68 7.89 0.97
CA SER A 63 14.70 8.74 0.36
C SER A 63 15.71 7.91 -0.43
N SER A 64 16.28 8.48 -1.50
CA SER A 64 17.30 7.80 -2.31
C SER A 64 18.51 7.35 -1.49
N GLN A 65 18.86 8.09 -0.44
CA GLN A 65 19.95 7.75 0.47
C GLN A 65 19.61 6.53 1.33
N ALA A 66 18.38 6.43 1.85
CA ALA A 66 17.93 5.27 2.62
C ALA A 66 17.91 4.00 1.75
N VAL A 67 17.43 4.13 0.51
CA VAL A 67 17.41 3.02 -0.45
C VAL A 67 18.83 2.54 -0.77
N ALA A 68 19.77 3.45 -1.01
CA ALA A 68 21.17 3.10 -1.29
C ALA A 68 21.82 2.37 -0.12
N ALA A 69 21.64 2.87 1.12
CA ALA A 69 22.20 2.24 2.31
C ALA A 69 21.69 0.80 2.52
N HIS A 70 20.41 0.54 2.26
CA HIS A 70 19.84 -0.80 2.36
C HIS A 70 20.28 -1.72 1.22
N ARG A 71 20.46 -1.17 0.00
CA ARG A 71 20.95 -1.93 -1.15
C ARG A 71 22.33 -2.50 -0.87
N ASP A 72 23.27 -1.65 -0.43
CA ASP A 72 24.64 -2.05 -0.15
C ASP A 72 24.69 -3.19 0.90
N ALA A 73 23.87 -3.10 1.95
CA ALA A 73 23.80 -4.11 3.00
C ALA A 73 23.21 -5.46 2.54
N LEU A 74 22.25 -5.45 1.61
CA LEU A 74 21.59 -6.66 1.11
C LEU A 74 22.40 -7.35 0.00
N GLU A 75 23.03 -6.57 -0.89
CA GLU A 75 23.90 -7.09 -1.93
C GLU A 75 25.12 -7.82 -1.35
N ALA A 76 25.64 -7.37 -0.21
CA ALA A 76 26.66 -8.09 0.56
C ALA A 76 26.22 -9.51 0.99
N THR A 77 24.91 -9.76 1.08
CA THR A 77 24.31 -11.07 1.39
C THR A 77 23.74 -11.80 0.17
N SER A 78 24.11 -11.37 -1.05
CA SER A 78 23.58 -11.91 -2.32
C SER A 78 22.06 -11.78 -2.48
N VAL A 79 21.44 -10.78 -1.83
CA VAL A 79 20.01 -10.45 -1.98
C VAL A 79 19.87 -9.18 -2.81
N ARG A 80 19.11 -9.24 -3.91
CA ARG A 80 18.80 -8.05 -4.73
C ARG A 80 17.70 -7.21 -4.07
N LEU A 81 17.88 -5.89 -4.01
CA LEU A 81 16.84 -4.98 -3.52
C LEU A 81 16.15 -4.23 -4.66
N ASP A 82 14.84 -4.47 -4.83
CA ASP A 82 13.97 -3.70 -5.71
C ASP A 82 13.00 -2.83 -4.88
N VAL A 83 12.67 -1.63 -5.36
CA VAL A 83 11.75 -0.71 -4.68
C VAL A 83 10.55 -0.39 -5.58
N LEU A 84 9.36 -0.77 -5.14
CA LEU A 84 8.10 -0.55 -5.84
C LEU A 84 7.38 0.69 -5.29
N ALA A 85 7.95 1.87 -5.58
CA ALA A 85 7.35 3.14 -5.17
C ALA A 85 6.24 3.64 -6.13
N ARG A 86 6.08 3.02 -7.31
CA ARG A 86 5.13 3.46 -8.35
C ARG A 86 4.69 2.31 -9.25
N SER A 87 3.57 2.51 -9.94
CA SER A 87 3.13 1.70 -11.07
C SER A 87 2.84 2.60 -12.27
N ASP A 88 3.23 2.14 -13.45
CA ASP A 88 3.00 2.76 -14.76
C ASP A 88 1.53 2.70 -15.22
N GLN A 89 0.71 1.83 -14.64
CA GLN A 89 -0.71 1.66 -14.99
C GLN A 89 -1.68 2.36 -14.02
N LEU A 90 -1.19 2.76 -12.85
CA LEU A 90 -1.98 3.40 -11.80
C LEU A 90 -1.78 4.92 -11.83
N LEU A 91 -2.77 5.66 -11.32
CA LEU A 91 -2.56 7.07 -10.97
C LEU A 91 -1.43 7.20 -9.94
N PRO A 92 -0.67 8.31 -9.95
CA PRO A 92 0.70 8.39 -9.40
C PRO A 92 0.87 8.22 -7.87
N SER A 93 -0.18 7.94 -7.09
CA SER A 93 -0.06 7.72 -5.65
C SER A 93 -0.40 6.27 -5.27
N LEU A 94 0.58 5.53 -4.72
CA LEU A 94 0.34 4.26 -4.02
C LEU A 94 -0.18 4.47 -2.57
N ALA A 95 -1.08 5.44 -2.41
CA ALA A 95 -1.53 5.92 -1.11
C ALA A 95 -2.46 4.91 -0.40
N THR A 96 -3.27 4.17 -1.17
CA THR A 96 -4.28 3.26 -0.62
C THR A 96 -3.78 1.80 -0.58
N PRO A 97 -4.30 0.96 0.33
CA PRO A 97 -3.97 -0.48 0.35
C PRO A 97 -4.22 -1.16 -1.00
N GLU A 98 -5.32 -0.83 -1.66
CA GLU A 98 -5.71 -1.35 -2.98
C GLU A 98 -4.68 -0.97 -4.04
N SER A 99 -4.24 0.29 -4.07
CA SER A 99 -3.24 0.75 -5.04
C SER A 99 -1.89 0.06 -4.86
N ARG A 100 -1.43 -0.20 -3.62
CA ARG A 100 -0.21 -0.96 -3.35
C ARG A 100 -0.35 -2.42 -3.77
N SER A 101 -1.49 -3.04 -3.51
CA SER A 101 -1.76 -4.41 -3.93
C SER A 101 -1.80 -4.55 -5.46
N ALA A 102 -2.41 -3.58 -6.16
CA ALA A 102 -2.46 -3.57 -7.62
C ALA A 102 -1.06 -3.34 -8.23
N ALA A 103 -0.25 -2.46 -7.62
CA ALA A 103 1.13 -2.27 -8.04
C ALA A 103 1.96 -3.56 -7.91
N LEU A 104 1.80 -4.32 -6.81
CA LEU A 104 2.47 -5.61 -6.63
C LEU A 104 2.08 -6.60 -7.72
N LEU A 105 0.79 -6.69 -8.06
CA LEU A 105 0.33 -7.50 -9.20
C LEU A 105 1.05 -7.10 -10.50
N HIS A 106 1.05 -5.80 -10.85
CA HIS A 106 1.69 -5.33 -12.09
C HIS A 106 3.22 -5.55 -12.11
N TYR A 107 3.88 -5.57 -10.95
CA TYR A 107 5.29 -5.93 -10.85
C TYR A 107 5.48 -7.43 -11.12
N LEU A 108 4.69 -8.27 -10.45
CA LEU A 108 4.80 -9.73 -10.54
C LEU A 108 4.42 -10.29 -11.92
N GLU A 109 3.55 -9.62 -12.65
CA GLU A 109 3.24 -9.95 -14.05
C GLU A 109 4.48 -9.89 -14.98
N ARG A 110 5.51 -9.12 -14.59
CA ARG A 110 6.71 -8.85 -15.41
C ARG A 110 7.99 -9.48 -14.87
N SER A 111 7.98 -9.99 -13.63
CA SER A 111 9.21 -10.32 -12.90
C SER A 111 9.70 -11.76 -13.08
N GLY A 112 8.85 -12.66 -13.57
CA GLY A 112 9.25 -14.03 -13.95
C GLY A 112 9.71 -14.93 -12.79
N HIS A 113 9.42 -14.58 -11.53
CA HIS A 113 9.82 -15.35 -10.36
C HIS A 113 9.09 -16.70 -10.26
N ASP A 114 9.77 -17.70 -9.70
CA ASP A 114 9.23 -19.05 -9.49
C ASP A 114 8.35 -19.16 -8.24
N LEU A 115 8.60 -18.33 -7.23
CA LEU A 115 7.95 -18.37 -5.92
C LEU A 115 7.93 -16.98 -5.28
N VAL A 116 6.83 -16.63 -4.62
CA VAL A 116 6.67 -15.35 -3.92
C VAL A 116 6.35 -15.60 -2.44
N TYR A 117 7.10 -14.97 -1.55
CA TYR A 117 6.79 -14.83 -0.13
C TYR A 117 6.32 -13.41 0.14
N ALA A 118 5.21 -13.25 0.85
CA ALA A 118 4.71 -11.94 1.20
C ALA A 118 4.12 -11.93 2.62
N PRO A 119 4.23 -10.79 3.34
CA PRO A 119 3.52 -10.63 4.60
C PRO A 119 2.02 -10.70 4.34
N LEU A 120 1.29 -11.25 5.30
CA LEU A 120 -0.16 -11.15 5.33
C LEU A 120 -0.56 -9.69 5.52
N GLU A 121 0.16 -9.00 6.41
CA GLU A 121 -0.11 -7.69 6.96
C GLU A 121 -0.19 -6.64 5.85
N GLY A 122 -1.25 -5.83 5.91
CA GLY A 122 -1.54 -4.85 4.86
C GLY A 122 -2.18 -5.43 3.60
N GLY A 123 -2.30 -6.77 3.49
CA GLY A 123 -3.02 -7.44 2.41
C GLY A 123 -2.39 -7.27 1.02
N LEU A 124 -1.09 -6.99 0.92
CA LEU A 124 -0.42 -6.67 -0.36
C LEU A 124 -0.71 -7.67 -1.49
N PRO A 125 -0.73 -9.00 -1.28
CA PRO A 125 -0.96 -9.96 -2.36
C PRO A 125 -2.41 -10.12 -2.81
N TYR A 126 -3.35 -9.31 -2.29
CA TYR A 126 -4.78 -9.44 -2.52
C TYR A 126 -5.15 -9.55 -4.00
N PHE A 127 -4.79 -8.56 -4.82
CA PHE A 127 -5.08 -8.57 -6.24
C PHE A 127 -4.31 -9.64 -7.01
N THR A 128 -3.12 -10.04 -6.54
CA THR A 128 -2.39 -11.17 -7.12
C THR A 128 -3.12 -12.49 -6.91
N LEU A 129 -3.63 -12.74 -5.70
CA LEU A 129 -4.42 -13.94 -5.39
C LEU A 129 -5.80 -13.92 -6.07
N LEU A 130 -6.40 -12.74 -6.23
CA LEU A 130 -7.64 -12.55 -6.98
C LEU A 130 -7.42 -12.79 -8.48
N ALA A 131 -6.31 -12.32 -9.06
CA ALA A 131 -5.92 -12.59 -10.45
C ALA A 131 -5.76 -14.10 -10.68
N ALA A 132 -5.17 -14.78 -9.71
CA ALA A 132 -5.06 -16.22 -9.70
C ALA A 132 -6.44 -16.89 -9.66
N GLU A 133 -7.32 -16.51 -8.72
CA GLU A 133 -8.66 -17.12 -8.56
C GLU A 133 -9.52 -16.94 -9.83
N THR A 134 -9.45 -15.76 -10.44
CA THR A 134 -10.19 -15.40 -11.65
C THR A 134 -9.50 -15.85 -12.95
N ALA A 135 -8.33 -16.48 -12.86
CA ALA A 135 -7.50 -16.84 -14.02
C ALA A 135 -7.23 -15.66 -14.98
N ALA A 136 -7.13 -14.45 -14.43
CA ALA A 136 -6.81 -13.23 -15.17
C ALA A 136 -5.37 -13.27 -15.71
N PHE A 137 -4.44 -13.68 -14.84
CA PHE A 137 -3.01 -13.79 -15.11
C PHE A 137 -2.45 -15.08 -14.53
N ALA A 138 -1.36 -15.58 -15.13
CA ALA A 138 -0.57 -16.63 -14.53
C ALA A 138 0.26 -16.01 -13.39
N VAL A 139 0.03 -16.46 -12.17
CA VAL A 139 0.81 -16.01 -11.01
C VAL A 139 1.71 -17.15 -10.52
N PRO A 140 2.91 -16.82 -10.00
CA PRO A 140 3.69 -17.80 -9.25
C PRO A 140 2.94 -18.25 -7.99
N PRO A 141 3.27 -19.42 -7.42
CA PRO A 141 2.80 -19.79 -6.10
C PRO A 141 3.13 -18.71 -5.06
N ILE A 142 2.18 -18.44 -4.17
CA ILE A 142 2.33 -17.40 -3.13
C ILE A 142 2.26 -18.06 -1.76
N VAL A 143 3.31 -17.81 -0.96
CA VAL A 143 3.38 -18.16 0.46
C VAL A 143 3.14 -16.91 1.28
N ILE A 144 2.11 -16.93 2.10
CA ILE A 144 1.77 -15.83 3.01
C ILE A 144 2.39 -16.08 4.38
N VAL A 145 3.04 -15.06 4.93
CA VAL A 145 3.61 -15.06 6.29
C VAL A 145 2.77 -14.17 7.18
N ALA A 146 2.06 -14.76 8.15
CA ALA A 146 1.16 -14.08 9.07
C ALA A 146 1.77 -13.97 10.46
N HIS A 147 1.84 -12.75 11.01
CA HIS A 147 2.42 -12.48 12.32
C HIS A 147 1.58 -11.59 13.22
N ALA A 148 0.86 -10.59 12.69
CA ALA A 148 -0.03 -9.71 13.44
C ALA A 148 -1.03 -9.03 12.49
N PRO A 149 -2.08 -9.75 12.02
CA PRO A 149 -3.12 -9.15 11.18
C PRO A 149 -3.75 -7.92 11.84
N ALA A 150 -4.19 -6.94 11.06
CA ALA A 150 -4.69 -5.66 11.57
C ALA A 150 -5.86 -5.81 12.57
N GLU A 151 -6.77 -6.76 12.33
CA GLU A 151 -7.86 -7.04 13.27
C GLU A 151 -7.33 -7.63 14.60
N TRP A 152 -6.30 -8.49 14.55
CA TRP A 152 -5.67 -9.02 15.76
C TRP A 152 -4.99 -7.91 16.57
N GLU A 153 -4.25 -7.02 15.91
CA GLU A 153 -3.56 -5.90 16.55
C GLU A 153 -4.54 -5.00 17.31
N LEU A 154 -5.62 -4.59 16.65
CA LEU A 154 -6.65 -3.74 17.25
C LEU A 154 -7.29 -4.41 18.47
N GLU A 155 -7.62 -5.71 18.40
CA GLU A 155 -8.19 -6.44 19.54
C GLU A 155 -7.22 -6.63 20.70
N ALA A 156 -5.94 -6.88 20.39
CA ALA A 156 -4.88 -6.98 21.38
C ALA A 156 -4.67 -5.63 22.09
N ASP A 157 -4.77 -4.53 21.34
CA ASP A 157 -4.64 -3.16 21.86
C ASP A 157 -5.92 -2.58 22.45
N LYS A 158 -7.04 -3.33 22.41
CA LYS A 158 -8.36 -2.85 22.87
C LYS A 158 -8.79 -1.58 22.13
N ALA A 159 -8.47 -1.51 20.85
CA ALA A 159 -8.81 -0.42 19.94
C ALA A 159 -9.92 -0.85 18.96
N PHE A 160 -10.72 0.12 18.53
CA PHE A 160 -11.73 -0.06 17.49
C PHE A 160 -11.15 0.20 16.10
N MET A 161 -11.75 -0.43 15.09
CA MET A 161 -11.43 -0.16 13.70
C MET A 161 -11.84 1.26 13.31
N GLY A 162 -10.86 2.15 13.17
CA GLY A 162 -11.08 3.60 13.08
C GLY A 162 -11.05 4.22 11.68
N SER A 163 -10.78 3.44 10.63
CA SER A 163 -10.70 3.96 9.27
C SER A 163 -11.20 2.98 8.22
N THR A 164 -11.65 3.49 7.08
CA THR A 164 -12.04 2.66 5.92
C THR A 164 -10.86 1.86 5.38
N ALA A 165 -9.65 2.41 5.42
CA ALA A 165 -8.43 1.72 5.03
C ALA A 165 -8.12 0.51 5.93
N ALA A 166 -8.35 0.62 7.25
CA ALA A 166 -8.19 -0.51 8.17
C ALA A 166 -9.22 -1.63 7.89
N ILE A 167 -10.46 -1.27 7.56
CA ILE A 167 -11.49 -2.23 7.15
C ILE A 167 -11.09 -2.94 5.84
N ALA A 168 -10.58 -2.18 4.86
CA ALA A 168 -10.09 -2.73 3.60
C ALA A 168 -8.94 -3.72 3.83
N VAL A 169 -7.94 -3.33 4.63
CA VAL A 169 -6.81 -4.19 5.00
C VAL A 169 -7.27 -5.47 5.68
N ALA A 170 -8.15 -5.40 6.70
CA ALA A 170 -8.65 -6.58 7.39
C ALA A 170 -9.37 -7.56 6.44
N PHE A 171 -10.15 -7.03 5.49
CA PHE A 171 -10.80 -7.84 4.45
C PHE A 171 -9.77 -8.49 3.51
N MET A 172 -8.79 -7.71 3.05
CA MET A 172 -7.73 -8.18 2.15
C MET A 172 -6.86 -9.25 2.82
N GLU A 173 -6.48 -9.05 4.08
CA GLU A 173 -5.73 -10.01 4.90
C GLU A 173 -6.49 -11.33 5.01
N LYS A 174 -7.76 -11.30 5.44
CA LYS A 174 -8.57 -12.53 5.53
C LYS A 174 -8.60 -13.27 4.20
N TYR A 175 -8.85 -12.55 3.10
CA TYR A 175 -8.84 -13.16 1.78
C TYR A 175 -7.48 -13.78 1.42
N CYS A 176 -6.37 -13.07 1.66
CA CYS A 176 -5.02 -13.58 1.40
C CYS A 176 -4.74 -14.86 2.17
N ALA A 177 -5.03 -14.89 3.47
CA ALA A 177 -4.81 -16.05 4.32
C ALA A 177 -5.61 -17.29 3.89
N GLU A 178 -6.80 -17.10 3.29
CA GLU A 178 -7.67 -18.18 2.83
C GLU A 178 -7.34 -18.68 1.41
N MET A 179 -6.73 -17.83 0.58
CA MET A 179 -6.60 -18.06 -0.87
C MET A 179 -5.18 -18.36 -1.35
N ALA A 180 -4.17 -18.13 -0.51
CA ALA A 180 -2.76 -18.44 -0.80
C ALA A 180 -2.52 -19.94 -1.01
N ASP A 181 -1.44 -20.27 -1.74
CA ASP A 181 -1.03 -21.67 -1.94
C ASP A 181 -0.54 -22.30 -0.62
N SER A 182 0.10 -21.48 0.22
CA SER A 182 0.46 -21.82 1.60
C SER A 182 0.37 -20.59 2.50
N THR A 183 -0.07 -20.80 3.73
CA THR A 183 -0.10 -19.77 4.78
C THR A 183 0.70 -20.28 5.97
N VAL A 184 1.68 -19.48 6.40
CA VAL A 184 2.54 -19.74 7.56
C VAL A 184 2.19 -18.74 8.64
N CYS A 185 1.75 -19.21 9.81
CA CYS A 185 1.52 -18.38 10.98
C CYS A 185 2.75 -18.38 11.89
N ALA A 186 3.08 -17.22 12.46
CA ALA A 186 4.17 -17.07 13.41
C ALA A 186 3.96 -17.87 14.72
N SER A 187 2.70 -18.16 15.08
CA SER A 187 2.35 -18.96 16.26
C SER A 187 1.05 -19.75 16.10
N ALA A 188 0.88 -20.78 16.93
CA ALA A 188 -0.35 -21.55 17.01
C ALA A 188 -1.50 -20.73 17.63
N ALA A 189 -1.20 -19.79 18.51
CA ALA A 189 -2.12 -18.86 19.14
C ALA A 189 -2.73 -17.92 18.11
N LEU A 190 -1.89 -17.36 17.22
CA LEU A 190 -2.37 -16.56 16.10
C LEU A 190 -3.26 -17.39 15.17
N ARG A 191 -2.82 -18.60 14.78
CA ARG A 191 -3.62 -19.51 13.97
C ARG A 191 -4.97 -19.84 14.64
N LYS A 192 -4.96 -20.10 15.96
CA LYS A 192 -6.18 -20.36 16.75
C LYS A 192 -7.11 -19.14 16.75
N TRP A 193 -6.57 -17.94 16.90
CA TRP A 193 -7.32 -16.70 16.80
C TRP A 193 -7.96 -16.55 15.41
N MET A 194 -7.20 -16.71 14.32
CA MET A 194 -7.73 -16.65 12.94
C MET A 194 -8.88 -17.64 12.74
N VAL A 195 -8.73 -18.88 13.22
CA VAL A 195 -9.80 -19.89 13.15
C VAL A 195 -11.01 -19.51 13.99
N SER A 196 -10.83 -18.92 15.17
CA SER A 196 -11.93 -18.41 16.01
C SER A 196 -12.70 -17.26 15.37
N LYS A 197 -12.05 -16.48 14.49
CA LYS A 197 -12.66 -15.45 13.64
C LYS A 197 -13.35 -16.01 12.40
N GLY A 198 -13.40 -17.34 12.27
CA GLY A 198 -14.02 -18.02 11.13
C GLY A 198 -13.16 -18.01 9.87
N TRP A 199 -11.87 -17.69 9.96
CA TRP A 199 -10.98 -17.75 8.81
C TRP A 199 -10.65 -19.21 8.46
N LYS A 200 -10.50 -19.52 7.17
CA LYS A 200 -10.12 -20.88 6.69
C LYS A 200 -8.62 -21.21 6.87
N ALA A 201 -8.05 -20.88 8.04
CA ALA A 201 -6.63 -21.00 8.34
C ALA A 201 -6.23 -22.30 9.08
N ARG A 202 -7.13 -23.29 9.21
CA ARG A 202 -6.85 -24.53 9.98
C ARG A 202 -5.64 -25.32 9.47
N LYS A 203 -5.35 -25.23 8.18
CA LYS A 203 -4.22 -25.91 7.51
C LYS A 203 -2.94 -25.08 7.48
N ALA A 204 -2.96 -23.84 8.00
CA ALA A 204 -1.77 -23.01 8.06
C ALA A 204 -0.70 -23.69 8.93
N SER A 205 0.53 -23.72 8.42
CA SER A 205 1.68 -24.18 9.18
C SER A 205 2.01 -23.17 10.27
N VAL A 206 2.64 -23.63 11.35
CA VAL A 206 3.09 -22.77 12.43
C VAL A 206 4.60 -22.82 12.45
N ILE A 207 5.24 -21.71 12.10
CA ILE A 207 6.70 -21.59 12.06
C ILE A 207 7.05 -20.21 12.64
N PRO A 208 7.81 -20.14 13.75
CA PRO A 208 8.23 -18.87 14.32
C PRO A 208 9.04 -18.02 13.33
N LEU A 209 8.86 -16.70 13.39
CA LEU A 209 9.59 -15.77 12.53
C LEU A 209 11.11 -15.88 12.73
N LEU A 210 11.87 -15.65 11.66
CA LEU A 210 13.32 -15.53 11.72
C LEU A 210 13.71 -14.14 12.25
N ARG A 211 14.78 -14.09 13.04
CA ARG A 211 15.45 -12.84 13.45
C ARG A 211 16.72 -12.67 12.63
N ASP A 212 17.20 -11.44 12.47
CA ASP A 212 18.40 -11.20 11.66
C ASP A 212 19.67 -11.81 12.31
N ALA A 213 20.62 -12.26 11.50
CA ALA A 213 21.86 -12.89 11.97
C ALA A 213 22.74 -11.91 12.77
N ALA A 214 22.68 -10.61 12.47
CA ALA A 214 23.36 -9.56 13.26
C ALA A 214 22.78 -9.45 14.68
N ASP A 215 21.47 -9.63 14.85
CA ASP A 215 20.78 -9.68 16.16
C ASP A 215 21.07 -10.99 16.91
N GLN A 216 21.41 -12.06 16.17
CA GLN A 216 21.82 -13.36 16.73
C GLN A 216 23.32 -13.44 17.06
N ALA A 217 24.13 -12.56 16.45
CA ALA A 217 25.58 -12.46 16.63
C ALA A 217 25.98 -11.54 17.81
N GLY A 218 25.04 -11.20 18.70
CA GLY A 218 25.40 -10.68 20.01
C GLY A 218 26.45 -11.61 20.64
N PRO A 219 27.58 -11.09 21.14
CA PRO A 219 28.66 -11.97 21.55
C PRO A 219 28.13 -12.89 22.65
N LEU A 220 28.68 -14.11 22.72
CA LEU A 220 28.72 -14.92 23.92
C LEU A 220 29.50 -14.14 25.00
N LEU A 221 29.02 -12.97 25.40
CA LEU A 221 29.55 -12.21 26.51
C LEU A 221 29.31 -13.08 27.72
N SER A 222 30.39 -13.36 28.44
CA SER A 222 30.31 -13.96 29.77
C SER A 222 29.21 -13.23 30.51
N THR A 223 28.12 -13.93 30.84
CA THR A 223 27.04 -13.35 31.65
C THR A 223 27.72 -12.74 32.86
N GLY A 224 27.66 -11.42 33.02
CA GLY A 224 28.20 -10.79 34.20
C GLY A 224 27.59 -11.50 35.42
N LYS A 225 28.40 -11.72 36.46
CA LYS A 225 27.85 -12.00 37.80
C LYS A 225 27.23 -10.68 38.32
N GLY A 226 26.19 -10.21 37.63
CA GLY A 226 25.50 -8.96 37.90
C GLY A 226 24.49 -9.13 39.03
N SER A 227 24.39 -8.09 39.85
CA SER A 227 23.43 -7.96 40.95
C SER A 227 21.99 -7.97 40.42
N ALA A 228 21.09 -8.66 41.11
CA ALA A 228 19.65 -8.65 40.84
C ALA A 228 18.98 -7.27 41.07
N GLY A 229 19.74 -6.19 41.25
CA GLY A 229 19.23 -4.84 41.53
C GLY A 229 18.68 -4.06 40.33
N GLU A 230 18.57 -4.66 39.12
CA GLU A 230 18.00 -3.99 37.94
C GLU A 230 16.93 -4.85 37.24
N LEU A 231 15.81 -4.20 36.88
CA LEU A 231 14.78 -4.72 35.99
C LEU A 231 14.87 -4.05 34.61
N VAL A 232 15.01 -4.84 33.56
CA VAL A 232 14.97 -4.38 32.16
C VAL A 232 13.58 -4.68 31.60
N VAL A 233 12.84 -3.62 31.29
CA VAL A 233 11.47 -3.72 30.79
C VAL A 233 11.47 -3.92 29.29
N LEU A 234 10.99 -5.08 28.83
CA LEU A 234 10.81 -5.40 27.41
C LEU A 234 9.34 -5.25 27.04
N ALA A 235 8.85 -4.01 27.11
CA ALA A 235 7.49 -3.62 26.76
C ALA A 235 7.49 -2.29 26.01
N GLY A 236 6.77 -2.24 24.89
CA GLY A 236 6.46 -1.02 24.19
C GLY A 236 5.29 -0.25 24.80
N TRP A 237 4.87 0.80 24.12
CA TRP A 237 3.78 1.68 24.54
C TRP A 237 2.39 1.15 24.16
N ARG A 238 2.29 0.11 23.32
CA ARG A 238 0.99 -0.42 22.89
C ARG A 238 0.33 -1.16 24.05
N ASN A 239 -1.00 -1.15 24.13
CA ASN A 239 -1.69 -1.77 25.26
C ASN A 239 -1.39 -3.27 25.36
N ARG A 240 -1.23 -3.96 24.22
CA ARG A 240 -0.82 -5.37 24.15
C ARG A 240 0.56 -5.65 24.75
N ASP A 241 1.47 -4.68 24.72
CA ASP A 241 2.83 -4.82 25.26
C ASP A 241 2.83 -4.75 26.81
N GLY A 242 1.76 -4.22 27.40
CA GLY A 242 1.48 -4.36 28.84
C GLY A 242 2.20 -3.37 29.76
N LEU A 243 2.62 -2.20 29.26
CA LEU A 243 3.24 -1.17 30.09
C LEU A 243 2.36 -0.74 31.29
N THR A 244 1.04 -0.68 31.11
CA THR A 244 0.09 -0.39 32.20
C THR A 244 0.03 -1.51 33.24
N LEU A 245 0.04 -2.78 32.79
CA LEU A 245 0.10 -3.94 33.68
C LEU A 245 1.37 -3.90 34.54
N LEU A 246 2.51 -3.56 33.94
CA LEU A 246 3.76 -3.39 34.66
C LEU A 246 3.67 -2.27 35.69
N CYS A 247 3.15 -1.09 35.33
CA CYS A 247 3.00 0.01 36.28
C CYS A 247 2.17 -0.40 37.50
N ASP A 248 1.09 -1.15 37.29
CA ASP A 248 0.24 -1.64 38.39
C ASP A 248 0.96 -2.68 39.25
N ALA A 249 1.76 -3.56 38.63
CA ALA A 249 2.60 -4.50 39.38
C ALA A 249 3.71 -3.78 40.18
N LEU A 250 4.31 -2.73 39.63
CA LEU A 250 5.33 -1.92 40.31
C LEU A 250 4.75 -1.14 41.50
N ASP A 251 3.51 -0.67 41.40
CA ASP A 251 2.77 -0.09 42.52
C ASP A 251 2.58 -1.09 43.67
N VAL A 252 2.20 -2.33 43.34
CA VAL A 252 2.07 -3.42 44.33
C VAL A 252 3.42 -3.78 44.95
N LEU A 253 4.49 -3.75 44.14
CA LEU A 253 5.86 -4.06 44.58
C LEU A 253 6.43 -2.97 45.50
N ALA A 254 6.12 -1.70 45.26
CA ALA A 254 6.75 -0.54 45.88
C ALA A 254 6.92 -0.61 47.41
N PRO A 255 5.93 -1.04 48.22
CA PRO A 255 6.08 -1.11 49.67
C PRO A 255 7.13 -2.13 50.15
N THR A 256 7.42 -3.14 49.33
CA THR A 256 8.31 -4.27 49.65
C THR A 256 9.59 -4.31 48.82
N ALA A 257 9.76 -3.36 47.90
CA ALA A 257 10.86 -3.32 46.96
C ALA A 257 12.22 -3.06 47.65
N PRO A 258 13.32 -3.68 47.19
CA PRO A 258 14.67 -3.32 47.61
C PRO A 258 14.97 -1.83 47.35
N LYS A 259 15.68 -1.17 48.28
CA LYS A 259 15.98 0.28 48.19
C LYS A 259 16.89 0.65 47.01
N ASP A 260 17.72 -0.27 46.54
CA ASP A 260 18.70 -0.08 45.48
C ASP A 260 18.20 -0.51 44.09
N LEU A 261 16.96 -1.01 44.01
CA LEU A 261 16.33 -1.46 42.78
C LEU A 261 16.31 -0.34 41.72
N THR A 262 16.55 -0.72 40.47
CA THR A 262 16.52 0.17 39.30
C THR A 262 15.61 -0.42 38.23
N ILE A 263 14.67 0.38 37.73
CA ILE A 263 13.81 0.01 36.61
C ILE A 263 14.32 0.73 35.37
N THR A 264 14.71 0.00 34.34
CA THR A 264 15.09 0.58 33.04
C THR A 264 14.02 0.25 32.00
N ALA A 265 13.37 1.29 31.47
CA ALA A 265 12.38 1.18 30.39
C ALA A 265 12.86 1.94 29.14
N PHE A 266 12.39 1.48 27.98
CA PHE A 266 12.90 1.89 26.67
C PHE A 266 11.81 2.55 25.84
N GLY A 267 12.20 3.54 25.04
CA GLY A 267 11.40 4.05 23.93
C GLY A 267 11.49 3.11 22.70
N PRO A 268 10.90 3.48 21.54
CA PRO A 268 10.19 4.73 21.32
C PRO A 268 8.94 4.83 22.20
N PHE A 269 8.67 6.03 22.69
CA PHE A 269 7.46 6.33 23.46
C PHE A 269 6.27 6.52 22.51
N GLY A 270 5.07 6.19 22.97
CA GLY A 270 3.82 6.53 22.30
C GLY A 270 2.78 7.08 23.26
N LYS A 271 1.50 6.96 22.89
CA LYS A 271 0.37 7.46 23.67
C LYS A 271 -0.49 6.30 24.17
N ILE A 272 -0.71 6.23 25.47
CA ILE A 272 -1.62 5.28 26.13
C ILE A 272 -2.80 6.08 26.66
N MET A 273 -4.00 5.84 26.13
CA MET A 273 -5.21 6.60 26.49
C MET A 273 -5.02 8.13 26.39
N GLY A 274 -4.21 8.57 25.41
CA GLY A 274 -3.87 9.99 25.23
C GLY A 274 -2.76 10.55 26.11
N GLU A 275 -2.27 9.78 27.10
CA GLU A 275 -1.11 10.16 27.92
C GLU A 275 0.20 9.71 27.28
N HIS A 276 1.26 10.53 27.37
CA HIS A 276 2.60 10.16 26.94
C HIS A 276 3.13 8.99 27.78
N SER A 277 3.46 7.84 27.17
CA SER A 277 3.89 6.61 27.87
C SER A 277 5.10 6.80 28.81
N GLY A 278 6.13 7.56 28.41
CA GLY A 278 7.23 7.93 29.31
C GLY A 278 6.78 8.87 30.44
N GLY A 279 5.78 9.72 30.18
CA GLY A 279 5.20 10.63 31.17
C GLY A 279 4.38 9.89 32.21
N LEU A 280 3.64 8.86 31.78
CA LEU A 280 2.94 7.91 32.64
C LEU A 280 3.92 7.24 33.60
N LEU A 281 5.06 6.72 33.10
CA LEU A 281 6.09 6.11 33.95
C LEU A 281 6.64 7.08 35.00
N VAL A 282 6.99 8.31 34.60
CA VAL A 282 7.50 9.33 35.55
C VAL A 282 6.44 9.71 36.59
N ARG A 283 5.17 9.86 36.18
CA ARG A 283 4.06 10.17 37.09
C ARG A 283 3.83 9.06 38.11
N ARG A 284 3.83 7.79 37.66
CA ARG A 284 3.69 6.63 38.55
C ARG A 284 4.91 6.48 39.45
N ALA A 285 6.09 6.87 38.99
CA ALA A 285 7.32 6.85 39.78
C ALA A 285 7.38 7.89 40.91
N GLU A 286 6.47 8.86 41.00
CA GLU A 286 6.42 9.80 42.14
C GLU A 286 6.31 9.06 43.50
N GLN A 287 5.64 7.91 43.52
CA GLN A 287 5.42 7.10 44.72
C GLN A 287 6.37 5.91 44.86
N TRP A 288 7.22 5.63 43.86
CA TRP A 288 8.10 4.46 43.87
C TRP A 288 9.40 4.75 44.64
N PRO A 289 9.83 3.90 45.59
CA PRO A 289 11.05 4.15 46.38
C PRO A 289 12.36 3.81 45.65
N PHE A 290 12.27 3.15 44.49
CA PHE A 290 13.39 2.66 43.68
C PHE A 290 13.68 3.57 42.49
N ARG A 291 14.84 3.43 41.83
CA ARG A 291 15.27 4.27 40.69
C ARG A 291 14.52 3.94 39.40
N LEU A 292 14.30 4.95 38.55
CA LEU A 292 13.74 4.81 37.21
C LEU A 292 14.74 5.36 36.19
N ASN A 293 15.05 4.60 35.15
CA ASN A 293 15.85 4.99 34.02
C ASN A 293 15.01 4.87 32.74
N LEU A 294 15.03 5.89 31.90
CA LEU A 294 14.30 5.94 30.64
C LEU A 294 15.29 6.14 29.50
N VAL A 295 15.31 5.18 28.56
CA VAL A 295 16.20 5.21 27.40
C VAL A 295 15.37 5.54 26.16
N PRO A 296 15.44 6.76 25.61
CA PRO A 296 14.66 7.12 24.42
C PRO A 296 15.20 6.45 23.16
N ASN A 297 14.38 6.31 22.13
CA ASN A 297 14.78 5.83 20.79
C ASN A 297 15.53 4.47 20.79
N ALA A 298 15.17 3.59 21.71
CA ALA A 298 15.70 2.24 21.79
C ALA A 298 14.76 1.24 21.12
N ASP A 299 15.20 0.01 20.95
CA ASP A 299 14.39 -1.11 20.44
C ASP A 299 14.51 -2.32 21.38
N LEU A 300 13.82 -3.42 21.05
CA LEU A 300 13.90 -4.67 21.82
C LEU A 300 15.36 -5.13 21.98
N ASN A 301 16.15 -5.05 20.90
CA ASN A 301 17.53 -5.50 20.89
C ASN A 301 18.38 -4.68 21.87
N THR A 302 18.19 -3.36 21.93
CA THR A 302 18.83 -2.49 22.92
C THR A 302 18.54 -2.93 24.36
N GLY A 303 17.30 -3.34 24.63
CA GLY A 303 16.88 -3.88 25.92
C GLY A 303 17.54 -5.22 26.25
N LEU A 304 17.48 -6.17 25.31
CA LEU A 304 18.12 -7.49 25.42
C LEU A 304 19.63 -7.38 25.68
N ASP A 305 20.29 -6.51 24.92
CA ASP A 305 21.71 -6.20 25.04
C ASP A 305 22.08 -5.67 26.42
N ARG A 306 21.26 -4.76 26.96
CA ARG A 306 21.46 -4.24 28.31
C ARG A 306 21.32 -5.36 29.34
N ALA A 307 20.25 -6.15 29.26
CA ALA A 307 20.02 -7.27 30.18
C ALA A 307 21.18 -8.27 30.14
N ALA A 308 21.72 -8.59 28.96
CA ALA A 308 22.87 -9.45 28.80
C ALA A 308 24.14 -8.88 29.45
N ARG A 309 24.42 -7.59 29.22
CA ARG A 309 25.62 -6.91 29.75
C ARG A 309 25.56 -6.71 31.27
N THR A 310 24.41 -6.33 31.81
CA THR A 310 24.28 -6.02 33.24
C THR A 310 23.87 -7.23 34.08
N GLY A 311 23.40 -8.31 33.47
CA GLY A 311 22.83 -9.47 34.16
C GLY A 311 21.47 -9.19 34.80
N ALA A 312 20.80 -8.10 34.41
CA ALA A 312 19.52 -7.65 34.93
C ALA A 312 18.38 -8.63 34.62
N LEU A 313 17.33 -8.61 35.44
CA LEU A 313 16.12 -9.40 35.23
C LEU A 313 15.29 -8.75 34.10
N ALA A 314 15.10 -9.48 33.00
CA ALA A 314 14.20 -9.07 31.94
C ALA A 314 12.74 -9.27 32.36
N VAL A 315 11.88 -8.29 32.08
CA VAL A 315 10.44 -8.37 32.37
C VAL A 315 9.66 -8.18 31.08
N VAL A 316 8.85 -9.18 30.71
CA VAL A 316 7.96 -9.16 29.53
C VAL A 316 6.49 -9.18 30.01
N PRO A 317 5.90 -8.01 30.31
CA PRO A 317 4.58 -7.87 30.92
C PRO A 317 3.41 -7.92 29.91
N ALA A 318 3.57 -8.62 28.79
CA ALA A 318 2.61 -8.54 27.68
C ALA A 318 1.18 -8.93 28.11
N ARG A 319 0.17 -8.25 27.55
CA ARG A 319 -1.25 -8.63 27.68
C ARG A 319 -1.71 -9.55 26.55
N ALA A 320 -1.04 -9.51 25.41
CA ALA A 320 -1.24 -10.40 24.27
C ALA A 320 0.07 -10.50 23.46
N ALA A 321 0.32 -11.66 22.86
CA ALA A 321 1.50 -11.88 22.03
C ALA A 321 1.15 -12.78 20.84
N SER A 322 1.50 -12.34 19.62
CA SER A 322 1.28 -13.11 18.39
C SER A 322 2.53 -13.87 17.92
N THR A 323 3.73 -13.42 18.25
CA THR A 323 5.00 -14.03 17.82
C THR A 323 5.83 -14.59 18.99
N GLY A 324 5.71 -14.00 20.18
CA GLY A 324 6.50 -14.39 21.36
C GLY A 324 7.99 -14.04 21.25
N ALA A 325 8.35 -13.11 20.35
CA ALA A 325 9.73 -12.81 19.97
C ALA A 325 10.60 -12.40 21.17
N ALA A 326 10.13 -11.52 22.05
CA ALA A 326 10.86 -11.09 23.24
C ALA A 326 11.19 -12.27 24.18
N VAL A 327 10.24 -13.18 24.42
CA VAL A 327 10.44 -14.36 25.27
C VAL A 327 11.42 -15.33 24.64
N ALA A 328 11.27 -15.62 23.34
CA ALA A 328 12.19 -16.47 22.60
C ALA A 328 13.63 -15.92 22.65
N ALA A 329 13.80 -14.61 22.45
CA ALA A 329 15.07 -13.93 22.53
C ALA A 329 15.75 -14.07 23.91
N CYS A 330 14.98 -13.93 25.00
CA CYS A 330 15.51 -14.14 26.35
C CYS A 330 15.98 -15.59 26.57
N ILE A 331 15.25 -16.58 26.06
CA ILE A 331 15.63 -18.00 26.16
C ILE A 331 16.91 -18.29 25.37
N GLU A 332 17.01 -17.77 24.15
CA GLU A 332 18.18 -17.94 23.28
C GLU A 332 19.45 -17.35 23.89
N ALA A 333 19.34 -16.19 24.53
CA ALA A 333 20.42 -15.51 25.23
C ALA A 333 20.67 -16.03 26.65
N GLY A 334 19.78 -16.88 27.20
CA GLY A 334 19.89 -17.40 28.57
C GLY A 334 19.72 -16.32 29.65
N LEU A 335 18.93 -15.28 29.37
CA LEU A 335 18.69 -14.16 30.28
C LEU A 335 17.73 -14.56 31.41
N PRO A 336 17.96 -14.08 32.65
CA PRO A 336 16.94 -14.21 33.69
C PRO A 336 15.69 -13.43 33.26
N VAL A 337 14.51 -14.06 33.28
CA VAL A 337 13.29 -13.45 32.73
C VAL A 337 12.03 -13.80 33.53
N VAL A 338 11.17 -12.80 33.73
CA VAL A 338 9.78 -12.96 34.16
C VAL A 338 8.89 -12.53 32.99
N ALA A 339 7.98 -13.41 32.56
CA ALA A 339 7.11 -13.16 31.42
C ALA A 339 5.67 -13.62 31.69
N THR A 340 4.72 -12.93 31.06
CA THR A 340 3.30 -13.26 31.17
C THR A 340 2.89 -14.45 30.28
N ASN A 341 1.93 -15.23 30.77
CA ASN A 341 1.36 -16.42 30.14
C ASN A 341 0.27 -16.06 29.12
N VAL A 342 0.66 -15.38 28.03
CA VAL A 342 -0.27 -14.90 27.00
C VAL A 342 0.15 -15.33 25.60
N GLY A 343 -0.80 -15.86 24.83
CA GLY A 343 -0.61 -16.17 23.40
C GLY A 343 0.70 -16.90 23.09
N ALA A 344 1.47 -16.36 22.15
CA ALA A 344 2.73 -16.93 21.68
C ALA A 344 3.85 -16.95 22.73
N ASN A 345 3.77 -16.18 23.82
CA ASN A 345 4.74 -16.29 24.93
C ASN A 345 4.70 -17.70 25.54
N ALA A 346 3.50 -18.26 25.69
CA ALA A 346 3.32 -19.61 26.22
C ALA A 346 3.89 -20.70 25.30
N GLU A 347 3.91 -20.47 23.98
CA GLU A 347 4.47 -21.40 22.99
C GLU A 347 5.99 -21.34 22.90
N ALA A 348 6.54 -20.13 23.06
CA ALA A 348 7.96 -19.92 23.18
C ALA A 348 8.52 -20.59 24.45
N TRP A 349 7.72 -20.65 25.52
CA TRP A 349 8.08 -21.20 26.82
C TRP A 349 7.87 -22.73 26.91
N VAL A 350 8.96 -23.50 26.92
CA VAL A 350 8.92 -24.98 26.92
C VAL A 350 9.00 -25.50 28.34
N VAL A 351 7.83 -25.71 28.97
CA VAL A 351 7.71 -26.20 30.36
C VAL A 351 8.45 -27.52 30.57
N GLU A 352 8.47 -28.41 29.58
CA GLU A 352 9.12 -29.73 29.61
C GLU A 352 10.66 -29.66 29.74
N ALA A 353 11.27 -28.47 29.62
CA ALA A 353 12.70 -28.25 29.82
C ALA A 353 13.08 -27.87 31.28
N GLY A 354 12.12 -27.91 32.22
CA GLY A 354 12.35 -27.52 33.63
C GLY A 354 12.38 -26.01 33.85
N GLN A 355 11.69 -25.25 33.00
CA GLN A 355 11.63 -23.78 33.05
C GLN A 355 10.68 -23.29 34.18
N PRO A 356 10.97 -22.15 34.83
CA PRO A 356 10.07 -21.51 35.81
C PRO A 356 8.70 -21.21 35.19
N GLY A 357 7.60 -21.19 35.95
CA GLY A 357 6.28 -20.94 35.39
C GLY A 357 6.14 -19.53 34.81
N LEU A 358 5.48 -19.39 33.65
CA LEU A 358 4.97 -18.09 33.21
C LEU A 358 3.88 -17.60 34.17
N VAL A 359 3.67 -16.30 34.21
CA VAL A 359 2.80 -15.65 35.18
C VAL A 359 1.51 -15.19 34.51
N ASP A 360 0.36 -15.33 35.16
CA ASP A 360 -0.87 -14.75 34.62
C ASP A 360 -0.74 -13.23 34.46
N PRO A 361 -1.39 -12.60 33.46
CA PRO A 361 -1.31 -11.16 33.20
C PRO A 361 -2.11 -10.34 34.23
N ASP A 362 -1.78 -10.51 35.50
CA ASP A 362 -2.37 -9.88 36.68
C ASP A 362 -1.31 -9.08 37.47
N PRO A 363 -1.60 -7.87 37.95
CA PRO A 363 -0.62 -7.04 38.65
C PRO A 363 0.00 -7.70 39.89
N ALA A 364 -0.81 -8.38 40.72
CA ALA A 364 -0.32 -8.98 41.96
C ALA A 364 0.53 -10.22 41.68
N ALA A 365 0.10 -11.06 40.74
CA ALA A 365 0.87 -12.21 40.29
C ALA A 365 2.23 -11.79 39.70
N LEU A 366 2.23 -10.76 38.83
CA LEU A 366 3.45 -10.24 38.23
C LEU A 366 4.40 -9.63 39.28
N ALA A 367 3.88 -8.86 40.23
CA ALA A 367 4.67 -8.30 41.33
C ALA A 367 5.31 -9.41 42.18
N GLN A 368 4.53 -10.44 42.54
CA GLN A 368 5.03 -11.58 43.31
C GLN A 368 6.14 -12.34 42.57
N ALA A 369 5.98 -12.55 41.26
CA ALA A 369 6.98 -13.21 40.44
C ALA A 369 8.27 -12.39 40.32
N ILE A 370 8.16 -11.06 40.15
CA ILE A 370 9.31 -10.15 40.17
C ILE A 370 10.04 -10.24 41.51
N THR A 371 9.33 -10.18 42.64
CA THR A 371 9.93 -10.29 43.97
C THR A 371 10.68 -11.61 44.16
N ALA A 372 10.07 -12.73 43.76
CA ALA A 372 10.71 -14.04 43.84
C ALA A 372 11.97 -14.10 42.95
N ALA A 373 11.90 -13.55 41.74
CA ALA A 373 12.99 -13.51 40.77
C ALA A 373 14.14 -12.59 41.19
N LEU A 374 13.89 -11.51 41.94
CA LEU A 374 14.94 -10.67 42.51
C LEU A 374 15.80 -11.45 43.53
N GLY A 375 15.20 -12.38 44.28
CA GLY A 375 15.92 -13.25 45.22
C GLY A 375 16.59 -14.44 44.55
N SER A 376 15.92 -15.07 43.58
CA SER A 376 16.44 -16.21 42.82
C SER A 376 16.08 -16.08 41.34
N PRO A 377 16.96 -15.45 40.52
CA PRO A 377 16.63 -15.14 39.14
C PRO A 377 16.36 -16.39 38.30
N PRO A 378 15.15 -16.56 37.75
CA PRO A 378 14.80 -17.69 36.91
C PRO A 378 15.60 -17.65 35.61
N ARG A 379 16.58 -18.53 35.44
CA ARG A 379 17.34 -18.66 34.18
C ARG A 379 16.77 -19.79 33.33
N PRO A 380 16.17 -19.50 32.16
CA PRO A 380 15.68 -20.53 31.28
C PRO A 380 16.85 -21.35 30.72
N ARG A 381 16.65 -22.66 30.59
CA ARG A 381 17.61 -23.51 29.87
C ARG A 381 17.64 -23.07 28.41
N ARG A 382 18.84 -22.82 27.88
CA ARG A 382 19.03 -22.49 26.47
C ARG A 382 18.59 -23.66 25.59
N ILE A 383 17.75 -23.38 24.59
CA ILE A 383 17.28 -24.35 23.60
C ILE A 383 17.67 -23.84 22.21
N ASP A 384 18.50 -24.59 21.49
CA ASP A 384 18.84 -24.26 20.10
C ASP A 384 17.70 -24.69 19.16
N ARG A 385 16.69 -23.83 19.04
CA ARG A 385 15.58 -23.97 18.09
C ARG A 385 15.92 -23.40 16.71
N LEU A 386 17.00 -22.63 16.60
CA LEU A 386 17.33 -21.87 15.40
C LEU A 386 17.53 -22.79 14.20
N ARG A 387 18.29 -23.88 14.37
CA ARG A 387 18.55 -24.83 13.27
C ARG A 387 17.25 -25.48 12.77
N GLN A 388 16.38 -25.90 13.69
CA GLN A 388 15.09 -26.51 13.35
C GLN A 388 14.17 -25.51 12.66
N ASN A 389 14.14 -24.26 13.16
CA ASN A 389 13.32 -23.20 12.58
C ASN A 389 13.78 -22.82 11.17
N ARG A 390 15.11 -22.66 10.96
CA ARG A 390 15.70 -22.42 9.64
C ARG A 390 15.35 -23.54 8.65
N GLN A 391 15.48 -24.79 9.06
CA GLN A 391 15.10 -25.92 8.20
C GLN A 391 13.60 -25.91 7.87
N ALA A 392 12.74 -25.63 8.84
CA ALA A 392 11.30 -25.54 8.62
C ALA A 392 10.95 -24.47 7.57
N TRP A 393 11.61 -23.31 7.60
CA TRP A 393 11.46 -22.27 6.57
C TRP A 393 11.97 -22.73 5.20
N LEU A 394 13.13 -23.39 5.12
CA LEU A 394 13.65 -23.95 3.87
C LEU A 394 12.71 -25.00 3.25
N ASP A 395 11.97 -25.73 4.08
CA ASP A 395 11.00 -26.73 3.63
C ASP A 395 9.72 -26.11 3.05
N THR A 396 9.43 -24.83 3.34
CA THR A 396 8.27 -24.13 2.77
C THR A 396 8.40 -23.79 1.29
N ARG A 397 9.62 -23.91 0.73
CA ARG A 397 9.91 -23.59 -0.68
C ARG A 397 9.17 -24.48 -1.66
N ASP A 398 8.68 -25.64 -1.22
CA ASP A 398 7.92 -26.60 -2.02
C ASP A 398 6.40 -26.54 -1.69
N PRO A 399 5.68 -25.43 -1.96
CA PRO A 399 4.26 -25.37 -1.66
C PRO A 399 3.51 -26.38 -2.53
N SER A 400 2.67 -27.21 -1.92
CA SER A 400 1.82 -28.15 -2.67
C SER A 400 0.89 -27.36 -3.59
N ARG A 401 1.07 -27.48 -4.91
CA ARG A 401 0.25 -26.76 -5.90
C ARG A 401 -1.19 -27.29 -5.87
N LYS A 402 -2.11 -26.55 -5.26
CA LYS A 402 -3.53 -26.97 -5.08
C LYS A 402 -4.51 -26.20 -5.97
N ARG A 403 -4.14 -25.92 -7.21
CA ARG A 403 -5.06 -25.29 -8.18
C ARG A 403 -5.22 -26.20 -9.39
N ALA A 404 -6.20 -27.09 -9.31
CA ALA A 404 -6.70 -27.81 -10.48
C ALA A 404 -7.40 -26.80 -11.39
N ARG A 405 -6.85 -26.57 -12.58
CA ARG A 405 -7.58 -25.86 -13.65
C ARG A 405 -8.77 -26.73 -14.02
N LYS A 406 -10.00 -26.30 -13.70
CA LYS A 406 -11.16 -26.87 -14.38
C LYS A 406 -10.99 -26.58 -15.87
N GLY A 407 -10.97 -27.63 -16.69
CA GLY A 407 -10.91 -27.50 -18.14
C GLY A 407 -12.07 -26.67 -18.66
N ALA A 408 -11.89 -26.07 -19.84
CA ALA A 408 -12.93 -25.30 -20.51
C ALA A 408 -14.20 -26.16 -20.66
N GLY A 409 -15.24 -25.83 -19.90
CA GLY A 409 -16.59 -26.34 -20.14
C GLY A 409 -17.13 -25.83 -21.48
N PRO A 410 -18.34 -26.24 -21.88
CA PRO A 410 -18.98 -25.68 -23.08
C PRO A 410 -19.03 -24.16 -22.99
N SER A 411 -18.74 -23.46 -24.09
CA SER A 411 -18.79 -21.99 -24.18
C SER A 411 -20.22 -21.50 -23.98
N PRO A 412 -20.60 -20.93 -22.81
CA PRO A 412 -21.98 -20.48 -22.58
C PRO A 412 -22.33 -19.31 -23.50
N LEU A 413 -23.61 -19.20 -23.88
CA LEU A 413 -24.10 -18.01 -24.58
C LEU A 413 -24.02 -16.81 -23.62
N VAL A 414 -23.34 -15.75 -24.05
CA VAL A 414 -23.27 -14.47 -23.35
C VAL A 414 -24.25 -13.48 -24.00
N SER A 415 -25.21 -12.96 -23.25
CA SER A 415 -26.04 -11.85 -23.73
C SER A 415 -25.47 -10.53 -23.21
N ILE A 416 -25.04 -9.69 -24.14
CA ILE A 416 -24.63 -8.32 -23.84
C ILE A 416 -25.88 -7.45 -23.80
N VAL A 417 -26.10 -6.75 -22.69
CA VAL A 417 -27.24 -5.85 -22.49
C VAL A 417 -26.73 -4.41 -22.47
N MET A 418 -27.15 -3.63 -23.46
CA MET A 418 -26.74 -2.23 -23.63
C MET A 418 -27.98 -1.34 -23.66
N ALA A 419 -28.03 -0.33 -22.79
CA ALA A 419 -29.10 0.66 -22.79
C ALA A 419 -28.62 1.92 -23.51
N HIS A 420 -29.47 2.47 -24.37
CA HIS A 420 -29.13 3.60 -25.22
C HIS A 420 -30.22 4.66 -25.21
N ARG A 421 -29.83 5.93 -25.21
CA ARG A 421 -30.73 7.05 -25.53
C ARG A 421 -29.95 8.24 -26.07
N ASN A 422 -30.26 8.66 -27.30
CA ASN A 422 -29.79 9.93 -27.89
C ASN A 422 -28.25 10.15 -27.85
N ARG A 423 -27.47 9.09 -28.03
CA ARG A 423 -25.97 9.12 -28.02
C ARG A 423 -25.37 8.40 -29.23
N PRO A 424 -25.77 8.75 -30.47
CA PRO A 424 -25.47 7.94 -31.67
C PRO A 424 -23.96 7.73 -31.91
N SER A 425 -23.14 8.74 -31.62
CA SER A 425 -21.68 8.66 -31.77
C SER A 425 -21.03 7.65 -30.81
N TYR A 426 -21.56 7.53 -29.59
CA TYR A 426 -21.01 6.66 -28.55
C TYR A 426 -21.48 5.21 -28.72
N VAL A 427 -22.79 4.99 -28.92
CA VAL A 427 -23.33 3.64 -29.11
C VAL A 427 -22.70 2.94 -30.31
N LYS A 428 -22.36 3.70 -31.37
CA LYS A 428 -21.64 3.17 -32.53
C LYS A 428 -20.26 2.63 -32.16
N GLN A 429 -19.52 3.32 -31.30
CA GLN A 429 -18.21 2.88 -30.80
C GLN A 429 -18.36 1.65 -29.88
N ALA A 430 -19.37 1.65 -29.01
CA ALA A 430 -19.65 0.53 -28.12
C ALA A 430 -20.05 -0.74 -28.90
N ILE A 431 -20.90 -0.62 -29.93
CA ILE A 431 -21.27 -1.73 -30.82
C ILE A 431 -20.05 -2.25 -31.58
N ALA A 432 -19.22 -1.37 -32.12
CA ALA A 432 -17.99 -1.78 -32.82
C ALA A 432 -17.05 -2.58 -31.88
N ALA A 433 -16.96 -2.19 -30.61
CA ALA A 433 -16.20 -2.92 -29.60
C ALA A 433 -16.79 -4.32 -29.28
N VAL A 434 -18.13 -4.46 -29.32
CA VAL A 434 -18.81 -5.75 -29.20
C VAL A 434 -18.59 -6.62 -30.43
N GLU A 435 -18.62 -6.05 -31.64
CA GLU A 435 -18.34 -6.77 -32.88
C GLU A 435 -16.89 -7.27 -32.97
N ALA A 436 -15.95 -6.60 -32.30
CA ALA A 436 -14.53 -6.95 -32.27
C ALA A 436 -14.17 -8.03 -31.23
N GLN A 437 -15.13 -8.60 -30.51
CA GLN A 437 -14.86 -9.60 -29.48
C GLN A 437 -14.29 -10.91 -30.06
N THR A 438 -13.31 -11.50 -29.38
CA THR A 438 -12.75 -12.83 -29.72
C THR A 438 -13.67 -13.99 -29.34
N TYR A 439 -14.64 -13.74 -28.45
CA TYR A 439 -15.59 -14.74 -28.00
C TYR A 439 -16.80 -14.85 -28.94
N ALA A 440 -16.96 -15.99 -29.62
CA ALA A 440 -17.95 -16.13 -30.69
C ALA A 440 -19.41 -16.31 -30.21
N ASN A 441 -19.63 -16.99 -29.07
CA ASN A 441 -20.99 -17.36 -28.63
C ASN A 441 -21.67 -16.23 -27.84
N LEU A 442 -21.92 -15.10 -28.50
CA LEU A 442 -22.56 -13.94 -27.88
C LEU A 442 -23.72 -13.39 -28.70
N GLU A 443 -24.62 -12.69 -28.02
CA GLU A 443 -25.67 -11.86 -28.62
C GLU A 443 -25.66 -10.46 -28.02
N LEU A 444 -26.02 -9.44 -28.80
CA LEU A 444 -26.26 -8.10 -28.30
C LEU A 444 -27.78 -7.83 -28.21
N VAL A 445 -28.21 -7.35 -27.05
CA VAL A 445 -29.56 -6.82 -26.79
C VAL A 445 -29.42 -5.34 -26.52
N LEU A 446 -29.60 -4.53 -27.57
CA LEU A 446 -29.60 -3.08 -27.50
C LEU A 446 -31.00 -2.59 -27.13
N VAL A 447 -31.14 -1.82 -26.06
CA VAL A 447 -32.41 -1.29 -25.58
C VAL A 447 -32.43 0.23 -25.79
N ASP A 448 -33.23 0.68 -26.74
CA ASP A 448 -33.48 2.10 -26.96
C ASP A 448 -34.53 2.62 -25.97
N ASP A 449 -34.08 3.37 -24.96
CA ASP A 449 -34.91 3.93 -23.89
C ASP A 449 -35.62 5.23 -24.31
N GLY A 450 -36.27 5.20 -25.46
CA GLY A 450 -37.06 6.30 -25.99
C GLY A 450 -36.22 7.41 -26.61
N SER A 451 -35.34 7.09 -27.55
CA SER A 451 -34.63 8.10 -28.34
C SER A 451 -35.62 8.94 -29.16
N ASP A 452 -35.48 10.26 -29.00
CA ASP A 452 -36.32 11.27 -29.64
C ASP A 452 -35.58 12.10 -30.69
N GLN A 453 -34.26 11.96 -30.77
CA GLN A 453 -33.44 12.61 -31.80
C GLN A 453 -33.47 11.83 -33.12
N ASP A 454 -33.63 12.55 -34.24
CA ASP A 454 -33.68 11.97 -35.58
C ASP A 454 -32.39 11.24 -35.98
N GLU A 455 -31.24 11.70 -35.48
CA GLU A 455 -29.96 11.02 -35.72
C GLU A 455 -29.91 9.64 -35.05
N ALA A 456 -30.35 9.53 -33.80
CA ALA A 456 -30.39 8.27 -33.06
C ALA A 456 -31.39 7.28 -33.71
N ARG A 457 -32.58 7.75 -34.10
CA ARG A 457 -33.58 6.91 -34.78
C ARG A 457 -33.07 6.36 -36.11
N ARG A 458 -32.47 7.22 -36.95
CA ARG A 458 -31.87 6.81 -38.23
C ARG A 458 -30.73 5.81 -38.05
N LEU A 459 -29.89 6.00 -37.04
CA LEU A 459 -28.83 5.04 -36.70
C LEU A 459 -29.42 3.66 -36.35
N LEU A 460 -30.43 3.61 -35.46
CA LEU A 460 -31.06 2.36 -35.05
C LEU A 460 -31.76 1.65 -36.22
N ASP A 461 -32.42 2.39 -37.11
CA ASP A 461 -33.02 1.84 -38.34
C ASP A 461 -31.97 1.24 -39.28
N ALA A 462 -30.80 1.87 -39.39
CA ALA A 462 -29.70 1.36 -40.20
C ALA A 462 -29.03 0.11 -39.61
N LEU A 463 -28.99 -0.02 -38.29
CA LEU A 463 -28.36 -1.16 -37.59
C LEU A 463 -29.26 -2.42 -37.55
N GLU A 464 -30.59 -2.24 -37.54
CA GLU A 464 -31.58 -3.31 -37.36
C GLU A 464 -31.38 -4.52 -38.28
N PRO A 465 -31.15 -4.38 -39.61
CA PRO A 465 -30.95 -5.53 -40.49
C PRO A 465 -29.72 -6.37 -40.11
N GLY A 466 -28.60 -5.72 -39.79
CA GLY A 466 -27.36 -6.38 -39.38
C GLY A 466 -27.52 -7.09 -38.03
N PHE A 467 -28.24 -6.48 -37.09
CA PHE A 467 -28.58 -7.11 -35.82
C PHE A 467 -29.38 -8.40 -36.02
N ARG A 468 -30.43 -8.37 -36.85
CA ARG A 468 -31.23 -9.56 -37.15
C ARG A 468 -30.43 -10.68 -37.79
N GLN A 469 -29.52 -10.36 -38.72
CA GLN A 469 -28.64 -11.35 -39.36
C GLN A 469 -27.73 -12.07 -38.35
N ARG A 470 -27.24 -11.36 -37.33
CA ARG A 470 -26.43 -11.92 -36.24
C ARG A 470 -27.26 -12.62 -35.15
N GLY A 471 -28.59 -12.57 -35.24
CA GLY A 471 -29.48 -13.04 -34.17
C GLY A 471 -29.52 -12.12 -32.95
N TRP A 472 -29.03 -10.89 -33.07
CA TRP A 472 -29.07 -9.82 -32.06
C TRP A 472 -30.43 -9.10 -32.08
N LYS A 473 -30.68 -8.25 -31.08
CA LYS A 473 -31.97 -7.56 -30.91
C LYS A 473 -31.79 -6.07 -30.63
N ILE A 474 -32.66 -5.25 -31.23
CA ILE A 474 -32.91 -3.88 -30.81
C ILE A 474 -34.32 -3.82 -30.22
N LEU A 475 -34.44 -3.37 -28.97
CA LEU A 475 -35.71 -3.22 -28.27
C LEU A 475 -36.03 -1.73 -28.14
N ARG A 476 -37.04 -1.27 -28.86
CA ARG A 476 -37.52 0.12 -28.78
C ARG A 476 -38.63 0.22 -27.76
N ARG A 477 -38.53 1.16 -26.83
CA ARG A 477 -39.51 1.34 -25.76
C ARG A 477 -39.70 2.82 -25.42
N PRO A 478 -40.83 3.21 -24.80
CA PRO A 478 -40.97 4.53 -24.19
C PRO A 478 -39.92 4.76 -23.12
N HIS A 479 -39.47 6.00 -22.96
CA HIS A 479 -38.48 6.38 -21.95
C HIS A 479 -38.97 6.02 -20.54
N ARG A 480 -38.26 5.11 -19.86
CA ARG A 480 -38.49 4.79 -18.43
C ARG A 480 -37.18 4.64 -17.64
N HIS A 481 -36.14 5.36 -18.05
CA HIS A 481 -34.84 5.43 -17.40
C HIS A 481 -34.02 4.13 -17.45
N LEU A 482 -32.74 4.25 -17.04
CA LEU A 482 -31.70 3.25 -17.22
C LEU A 482 -32.03 1.90 -16.59
N GLY A 483 -32.51 1.88 -15.34
CA GLY A 483 -32.88 0.64 -14.65
C GLY A 483 -33.94 -0.18 -15.39
N ALA A 484 -35.00 0.48 -15.88
CA ALA A 484 -36.06 -0.21 -16.62
C ALA A 484 -35.59 -0.69 -18.01
N ALA A 485 -34.70 0.07 -18.65
CA ALA A 485 -34.08 -0.33 -19.91
C ALA A 485 -33.19 -1.58 -19.73
N ARG A 486 -32.31 -1.59 -18.72
CA ARG A 486 -31.49 -2.76 -18.37
C ARG A 486 -32.36 -3.98 -18.05
N ASN A 487 -33.42 -3.82 -17.24
CA ASN A 487 -34.33 -4.90 -16.92
C ASN A 487 -35.07 -5.45 -18.15
N ALA A 488 -35.47 -4.61 -19.10
CA ALA A 488 -36.07 -5.05 -20.35
C ALA A 488 -35.08 -5.89 -21.17
N GLY A 489 -33.82 -5.47 -21.23
CA GLY A 489 -32.74 -6.22 -21.87
C GLY A 489 -32.52 -7.59 -21.24
N VAL A 490 -32.43 -7.66 -19.90
CA VAL A 490 -32.30 -8.93 -19.15
C VAL A 490 -33.44 -9.90 -19.46
N ARG A 491 -34.68 -9.42 -19.54
CA ARG A 491 -35.86 -10.26 -19.87
C ARG A 491 -35.82 -10.79 -21.30
N ALA A 492 -35.23 -10.06 -22.24
CA ALA A 492 -35.15 -10.44 -23.65
C ALA A 492 -33.91 -11.26 -24.02
N ALA A 493 -32.87 -11.21 -23.18
CA ALA A 493 -31.65 -11.99 -23.30
C ALA A 493 -31.92 -13.49 -23.21
N ARG A 494 -31.13 -14.32 -23.90
CA ARG A 494 -31.19 -15.80 -23.92
C ARG A 494 -30.01 -16.47 -23.23
N GLY A 495 -28.90 -15.76 -23.06
CA GLY A 495 -27.67 -16.28 -22.49
C GLY A 495 -27.78 -16.67 -21.03
N GLU A 496 -26.97 -17.64 -20.63
CA GLU A 496 -26.80 -18.01 -19.21
C GLU A 496 -26.06 -16.91 -18.44
N LEU A 497 -25.12 -16.26 -19.12
CA LEU A 497 -24.34 -15.15 -18.62
C LEU A 497 -24.81 -13.85 -19.28
N LEU A 498 -24.99 -12.82 -18.46
CA LEU A 498 -25.43 -11.49 -18.87
C LEU A 498 -24.27 -10.53 -18.64
N LEU A 499 -23.81 -9.84 -19.69
CA LEU A 499 -22.79 -8.80 -19.57
C LEU A 499 -23.46 -7.44 -19.81
N PHE A 500 -23.46 -6.57 -18.82
CA PHE A 500 -23.90 -5.19 -19.03
C PHE A 500 -22.77 -4.39 -19.67
N VAL A 501 -23.11 -3.54 -20.64
CA VAL A 501 -22.16 -2.60 -21.26
C VAL A 501 -22.87 -1.27 -21.44
N ASP A 502 -22.25 -0.19 -20.95
CA ASP A 502 -22.78 1.17 -21.15
C ASP A 502 -22.51 1.64 -22.59
N ASP A 503 -23.43 2.44 -23.15
CA ASP A 503 -23.36 2.86 -24.56
C ASP A 503 -22.24 3.88 -24.85
N ASP A 504 -21.56 4.37 -23.82
CA ASP A 504 -20.39 5.24 -23.90
C ASP A 504 -19.05 4.58 -23.54
N ASN A 505 -19.08 3.30 -23.18
CA ASN A 505 -17.90 2.49 -22.89
C ASN A 505 -17.56 1.56 -24.07
N ALA A 506 -16.30 1.11 -24.13
CA ALA A 506 -15.83 0.22 -25.19
C ALA A 506 -15.06 -0.97 -24.61
N LEU A 507 -15.57 -2.17 -24.84
CA LEU A 507 -14.91 -3.41 -24.45
C LEU A 507 -13.59 -3.61 -25.22
N PHE A 508 -12.61 -4.21 -24.56
CA PHE A 508 -11.44 -4.73 -25.26
C PHE A 508 -11.78 -6.02 -26.01
N PRO A 509 -11.11 -6.34 -27.14
CA PRO A 509 -11.39 -7.53 -27.94
C PRO A 509 -11.47 -8.84 -27.13
N GLU A 510 -10.64 -9.00 -26.11
CA GLU A 510 -10.57 -10.20 -25.27
C GLU A 510 -11.50 -10.16 -24.03
N ALA A 511 -12.31 -9.12 -23.85
CA ALA A 511 -13.02 -8.84 -22.60
C ALA A 511 -14.02 -9.95 -22.23
N VAL A 512 -14.90 -10.33 -23.16
CA VAL A 512 -15.93 -11.35 -22.90
C VAL A 512 -15.29 -12.70 -22.55
N GLU A 513 -14.21 -13.07 -23.24
CA GLU A 513 -13.48 -14.31 -22.96
C GLU A 513 -12.89 -14.32 -21.54
N HIS A 514 -12.31 -13.20 -21.10
CA HIS A 514 -11.79 -13.05 -19.74
C HIS A 514 -12.90 -13.12 -18.69
N PHE A 515 -14.06 -12.50 -18.91
CA PHE A 515 -15.19 -12.61 -18.00
C PHE A 515 -15.71 -14.05 -17.89
N VAL A 516 -15.92 -14.75 -19.03
CA VAL A 516 -16.39 -16.15 -19.03
C VAL A 516 -15.40 -17.05 -18.28
N ARG A 517 -14.10 -16.86 -18.54
CA ARG A 517 -13.02 -17.59 -17.86
C ARG A 517 -13.04 -17.35 -16.35
N ALA A 518 -13.18 -16.11 -15.91
CA ALA A 518 -13.23 -15.74 -14.50
C ALA A 518 -14.48 -16.32 -13.80
N MET A 519 -15.65 -16.26 -14.44
CA MET A 519 -16.89 -16.85 -13.92
C MET A 519 -16.76 -18.35 -13.70
N SER A 520 -16.09 -19.05 -14.61
CA SER A 520 -15.82 -20.49 -14.51
C SER A 520 -14.76 -20.81 -13.44
N ALA A 521 -13.62 -20.12 -13.46
CA ALA A 521 -12.48 -20.38 -12.58
C ALA A 521 -12.77 -20.08 -11.10
N SER A 522 -13.46 -18.96 -10.84
CA SER A 522 -13.77 -18.51 -9.48
C SER A 522 -15.12 -19.03 -8.96
N ALA A 523 -15.95 -19.63 -9.82
CA ALA A 523 -17.34 -19.94 -9.50
C ALA A 523 -18.11 -18.73 -8.95
N ALA A 524 -17.80 -17.52 -9.43
CA ALA A 524 -18.51 -16.30 -9.07
C ALA A 524 -19.95 -16.28 -9.62
N ASP A 525 -20.81 -15.55 -8.91
CA ASP A 525 -22.16 -15.19 -9.36
C ASP A 525 -22.13 -13.88 -10.18
N ILE A 526 -21.17 -13.00 -9.84
CA ILE A 526 -20.94 -11.71 -10.50
C ILE A 526 -19.42 -11.50 -10.66
N CYS A 527 -18.97 -11.18 -11.86
CA CYS A 527 -17.63 -10.68 -12.10
C CYS A 527 -17.67 -9.22 -12.57
N THR A 528 -16.93 -8.36 -11.89
CA THR A 528 -16.61 -6.99 -12.32
C THR A 528 -15.16 -6.94 -12.81
N ALA A 529 -14.66 -5.82 -13.29
CA ALA A 529 -13.27 -5.72 -13.75
C ALA A 529 -12.65 -4.35 -13.44
N PHE A 530 -11.34 -4.24 -13.59
CA PHE A 530 -10.70 -2.93 -13.70
C PHE A 530 -11.07 -2.28 -15.04
N GLN A 531 -10.88 -0.97 -15.09
CA GLN A 531 -11.19 -0.16 -16.27
C GLN A 531 -10.07 0.84 -16.54
N LEU A 532 -9.87 1.16 -17.82
CA LEU A 532 -9.03 2.28 -18.22
C LEU A 532 -9.90 3.52 -18.43
N ILE A 533 -9.63 4.58 -17.69
CA ILE A 533 -10.38 5.84 -17.80
C ILE A 533 -9.85 6.69 -18.95
N PHE A 534 -10.76 7.35 -19.66
CA PHE A 534 -10.46 8.38 -20.66
C PHE A 534 -11.58 9.45 -20.69
N TYR A 535 -11.37 10.56 -21.39
CA TYR A 535 -12.21 11.78 -21.28
C TYR A 535 -12.75 12.30 -22.63
N GLU A 536 -12.20 11.81 -23.74
CA GLU A 536 -12.47 12.26 -25.10
C GLU A 536 -13.82 11.73 -25.62
N ASP A 537 -14.23 12.15 -26.82
CA ASP A 537 -15.43 11.64 -27.52
C ASP A 537 -15.15 10.39 -28.35
N SER A 538 -13.89 10.16 -28.72
CA SER A 538 -13.44 8.96 -29.40
C SER A 538 -12.67 8.07 -28.44
N VAL A 539 -12.90 6.76 -28.52
CA VAL A 539 -12.11 5.76 -27.81
C VAL A 539 -10.65 5.85 -28.24
N PRO A 540 -9.68 5.88 -27.30
CA PRO A 540 -8.25 5.87 -27.64
C PRO A 540 -7.84 4.60 -28.37
N GLU A 541 -6.92 4.73 -29.33
CA GLU A 541 -6.35 3.59 -30.06
C GLU A 541 -5.35 2.79 -29.19
N ASP A 542 -4.55 3.50 -28.39
CA ASP A 542 -3.52 2.93 -27.52
C ASP A 542 -4.03 2.81 -26.07
N ARG A 543 -3.94 1.59 -25.51
CA ARG A 543 -4.27 1.33 -24.09
C ARG A 543 -3.30 2.02 -23.13
N GLY A 544 -2.07 2.30 -23.55
CA GLY A 544 -1.08 3.04 -22.77
C GLY A 544 -1.51 4.48 -22.42
N ASP A 545 -2.50 5.03 -23.11
CA ASP A 545 -3.06 6.35 -22.79
C ASP A 545 -4.07 6.32 -21.62
N GLY A 546 -4.49 5.12 -21.20
CA GLY A 546 -5.47 4.89 -20.15
C GLY A 546 -4.87 4.69 -18.77
N LEU A 547 -5.68 4.96 -17.73
CA LEU A 547 -5.28 4.78 -16.33
C LEU A 547 -6.32 4.00 -15.54
N ILE A 548 -5.85 3.19 -14.60
CA ILE A 548 -6.72 2.53 -13.63
C ILE A 548 -6.88 3.46 -12.43
N GLN A 549 -8.11 3.94 -12.20
CA GLN A 549 -8.46 4.78 -11.05
C GLN A 549 -9.34 4.06 -10.03
N TYR A 550 -10.11 3.07 -10.48
CA TYR A 550 -11.06 2.37 -9.65
C TYR A 550 -10.59 0.93 -9.43
N LEU A 551 -10.34 0.58 -8.16
CA LEU A 551 -9.82 -0.71 -7.72
C LEU A 551 -10.85 -1.38 -6.81
N PRO A 552 -11.94 -1.94 -7.36
CA PRO A 552 -12.95 -2.60 -6.56
C PRO A 552 -12.39 -3.83 -5.84
N LEU A 553 -12.76 -3.97 -4.57
CA LEU A 553 -12.38 -5.11 -3.74
C LEU A 553 -13.36 -6.28 -3.89
N GLY A 554 -14.62 -6.06 -4.26
CA GLY A 554 -15.65 -7.11 -4.25
C GLY A 554 -16.26 -7.36 -2.86
N GLY A 555 -16.02 -6.44 -1.92
CA GLY A 555 -16.38 -6.51 -0.50
C GLY A 555 -15.40 -5.65 0.33
N PRO A 556 -15.50 -5.59 1.67
CA PRO A 556 -16.57 -6.12 2.49
C PRO A 556 -17.81 -5.22 2.48
N ASP A 557 -18.95 -5.78 2.87
CA ASP A 557 -20.25 -5.08 2.96
C ASP A 557 -20.21 -3.81 3.82
N ALA A 558 -19.41 -3.79 4.88
CA ALA A 558 -19.21 -2.61 5.73
C ALA A 558 -18.74 -1.39 4.91
N LEU A 559 -17.79 -1.59 3.98
CA LEU A 559 -17.38 -0.53 3.05
C LEU A 559 -18.40 -0.33 1.95
N GLY A 560 -19.08 -1.39 1.51
CA GLY A 560 -20.16 -1.35 0.54
C GLY A 560 -21.35 -0.46 0.93
N LEU A 561 -21.53 -0.11 2.21
CA LEU A 561 -22.49 0.91 2.63
C LEU A 561 -21.97 2.35 2.40
N ILE A 562 -20.67 2.55 2.52
CA ILE A 562 -20.02 3.87 2.50
C ILE A 562 -19.69 4.29 1.07
N HIS A 563 -19.13 3.37 0.27
CA HIS A 563 -18.79 3.58 -1.13
C HIS A 563 -18.93 2.26 -1.93
N ASN A 564 -19.04 2.36 -3.25
CA ASN A 564 -19.12 1.17 -4.09
C ASN A 564 -17.76 0.45 -4.11
N VAL A 565 -17.65 -0.67 -3.42
CA VAL A 565 -16.47 -1.56 -3.42
C VAL A 565 -16.59 -2.72 -4.39
N TYR A 566 -17.75 -2.93 -5.00
CA TYR A 566 -18.06 -4.15 -5.74
C TYR A 566 -17.60 -4.13 -7.18
N GLY A 567 -17.57 -2.94 -7.79
CA GLY A 567 -17.22 -2.73 -9.19
C GLY A 567 -18.29 -1.91 -9.92
N ASP A 568 -18.01 -1.66 -11.18
CA ASP A 568 -18.84 -0.85 -12.07
C ASP A 568 -19.91 -1.70 -12.77
N ALA A 569 -20.89 -1.02 -13.36
CA ALA A 569 -21.99 -1.62 -14.09
C ALA A 569 -21.56 -2.53 -15.25
N ASN A 570 -20.37 -2.32 -15.85
CA ASN A 570 -19.83 -3.16 -16.93
C ASN A 570 -19.36 -4.52 -16.39
N ALA A 571 -20.33 -5.33 -15.94
CA ALA A 571 -20.15 -6.55 -15.17
C ALA A 571 -20.88 -7.75 -15.79
N MET A 572 -20.29 -8.94 -15.64
CA MET A 572 -20.90 -10.20 -16.01
C MET A 572 -21.64 -10.81 -14.82
N VAL A 573 -22.90 -11.17 -15.01
CA VAL A 573 -23.83 -11.66 -13.99
C VAL A 573 -24.45 -12.98 -14.46
N ARG A 574 -24.53 -14.00 -13.60
CA ARG A 574 -25.33 -15.20 -13.92
C ARG A 574 -26.80 -14.83 -13.99
N ARG A 575 -27.53 -15.34 -14.99
CA ARG A 575 -28.98 -15.15 -15.07
C ARG A 575 -29.71 -15.54 -13.77
N SER A 576 -29.28 -16.62 -13.12
CA SER A 576 -29.86 -17.10 -11.86
C SER A 576 -29.76 -16.10 -10.69
N VAL A 577 -28.88 -15.09 -10.77
CA VAL A 577 -28.84 -14.00 -9.78
C VAL A 577 -30.16 -13.24 -9.78
N PHE A 578 -30.72 -12.95 -10.95
CA PHE A 578 -31.99 -12.21 -11.08
C PHE A 578 -33.19 -12.99 -10.51
N GLU A 579 -33.15 -14.32 -10.57
CA GLU A 579 -34.16 -15.18 -9.94
C GLU A 579 -34.05 -15.14 -8.41
N ARG A 580 -32.84 -14.98 -7.88
CA ARG A 580 -32.56 -15.03 -6.44
C ARG A 580 -32.74 -13.68 -5.73
N ILE A 581 -32.34 -12.58 -6.36
CA ILE A 581 -32.40 -11.24 -5.73
C ILE A 581 -33.33 -10.26 -6.43
N GLY A 582 -33.92 -10.63 -7.58
CA GLY A 582 -34.76 -9.76 -8.39
C GLY A 582 -33.97 -8.85 -9.33
N TYR A 583 -34.68 -7.88 -9.90
CA TYR A 583 -34.19 -6.98 -10.95
C TYR A 583 -33.52 -5.70 -10.38
N LEU A 584 -32.98 -4.85 -11.25
CA LEU A 584 -32.45 -3.53 -10.86
C LEU A 584 -33.60 -2.58 -10.52
N VAL A 585 -33.35 -1.61 -9.64
CA VAL A 585 -34.30 -0.55 -9.27
C VAL A 585 -34.72 0.24 -10.53
N GLU A 586 -36.02 0.48 -10.72
CA GLU A 586 -36.57 1.23 -11.86
C GLU A 586 -36.99 2.68 -11.49
N GLU A 587 -36.61 3.16 -10.30
CA GLU A 587 -36.98 4.50 -9.81
C GLU A 587 -36.37 5.62 -10.69
N PRO A 588 -37.18 6.62 -11.13
CA PRO A 588 -36.69 7.77 -11.87
C PRO A 588 -35.58 8.53 -11.14
N GLY A 589 -34.55 8.95 -11.88
CA GLY A 589 -33.45 9.77 -11.34
C GLY A 589 -32.42 9.02 -10.49
N TYR A 590 -32.62 7.72 -10.23
CA TYR A 590 -31.62 6.90 -9.55
C TYR A 590 -30.45 6.57 -10.48
N ALA A 591 -29.22 6.84 -10.06
CA ALA A 591 -28.03 6.65 -10.89
C ALA A 591 -27.19 5.42 -10.51
N MET A 592 -27.27 4.96 -9.27
CA MET A 592 -26.33 3.97 -8.71
C MET A 592 -26.89 2.53 -8.76
N HIS A 593 -27.48 2.17 -9.90
CA HIS A 593 -28.18 0.88 -10.07
C HIS A 593 -27.28 -0.34 -9.82
N ASP A 594 -26.03 -0.26 -10.25
CA ASP A 594 -24.98 -1.26 -10.06
C ASP A 594 -24.62 -1.42 -8.59
N TRP A 595 -24.35 -0.32 -7.89
CA TRP A 595 -23.99 -0.35 -6.47
C TRP A 595 -25.07 -1.01 -5.62
N GLU A 596 -26.33 -0.63 -5.77
CA GLU A 596 -27.43 -1.25 -5.01
C GLU A 596 -27.65 -2.71 -5.37
N PHE A 597 -27.57 -3.07 -6.66
CA PHE A 597 -27.74 -4.45 -7.11
C PHE A 597 -26.63 -5.35 -6.55
N PHE A 598 -25.38 -4.89 -6.60
CA PHE A 598 -24.24 -5.61 -6.06
C PHE A 598 -24.28 -5.68 -4.52
N ALA A 599 -24.71 -4.62 -3.83
CA ALA A 599 -24.94 -4.67 -2.39
C ALA A 599 -25.99 -5.73 -2.02
N ARG A 600 -27.13 -5.78 -2.73
CA ARG A 600 -28.14 -6.83 -2.51
C ARG A 600 -27.61 -8.24 -2.78
N ALA A 601 -26.77 -8.40 -3.80
CA ALA A 601 -26.15 -9.66 -4.15
C ALA A 601 -25.19 -10.12 -3.04
N SER A 602 -24.28 -9.25 -2.62
CA SER A 602 -23.32 -9.52 -1.55
C SER A 602 -24.03 -9.89 -0.23
N LEU A 603 -25.03 -9.10 0.17
CA LEU A 603 -25.86 -9.35 1.35
C LEU A 603 -26.74 -10.62 1.23
N ALA A 604 -26.91 -11.18 0.04
CA ALA A 604 -27.59 -12.47 -0.19
C ALA A 604 -26.62 -13.66 -0.20
N GLY A 605 -25.33 -13.42 0.13
CA GLY A 605 -24.26 -14.40 0.12
C GLY A 605 -23.80 -14.79 -1.28
N LEU A 606 -24.10 -13.98 -2.30
CA LEU A 606 -23.64 -14.21 -3.67
C LEU A 606 -22.19 -13.75 -3.83
N LYS A 607 -21.41 -14.52 -4.60
CA LYS A 607 -19.98 -14.31 -4.76
C LYS A 607 -19.70 -13.29 -5.86
N ILE A 608 -19.26 -12.09 -5.45
CA ILE A 608 -18.81 -11.03 -6.36
C ILE A 608 -17.27 -11.09 -6.47
N ARG A 609 -16.72 -11.11 -7.68
CA ARG A 609 -15.29 -11.19 -7.93
C ARG A 609 -14.80 -10.17 -8.98
N PRO A 610 -14.10 -9.12 -8.55
CA PRO A 610 -13.38 -8.26 -9.48
C PRO A 610 -12.28 -9.04 -10.19
N ILE A 611 -12.21 -8.89 -11.51
CA ILE A 611 -11.08 -9.33 -12.31
C ILE A 611 -10.06 -8.19 -12.27
N PRO A 612 -8.86 -8.39 -11.68
CA PRO A 612 -7.87 -7.33 -11.55
C PRO A 612 -7.11 -7.11 -12.87
N LYS A 613 -7.86 -6.96 -13.96
CA LYS A 613 -7.39 -6.72 -15.32
C LYS A 613 -8.29 -5.67 -15.96
N PRO A 614 -7.75 -4.65 -16.63
CA PRO A 614 -8.57 -3.74 -17.41
C PRO A 614 -9.21 -4.46 -18.59
N LEU A 615 -10.55 -4.45 -18.67
CA LEU A 615 -11.31 -5.13 -19.73
C LEU A 615 -12.09 -4.19 -20.65
N TYR A 616 -12.13 -2.89 -20.33
CA TYR A 616 -12.83 -1.90 -21.14
C TYR A 616 -12.30 -0.49 -20.87
N TRP A 617 -12.58 0.37 -21.83
CA TRP A 617 -12.49 1.82 -21.71
C TRP A 617 -13.73 2.38 -21.01
N TYR A 618 -13.51 3.08 -19.91
CA TYR A 618 -14.55 3.81 -19.17
C TYR A 618 -14.47 5.30 -19.50
N ARG A 619 -15.53 5.85 -20.11
CA ARG A 619 -15.58 7.25 -20.49
C ARG A 619 -16.07 8.10 -19.32
N SER A 620 -15.21 8.99 -18.82
CA SER A 620 -15.56 9.92 -17.75
C SER A 620 -15.81 11.32 -18.29
N LYS A 621 -17.04 11.81 -18.18
CA LYS A 621 -17.40 13.19 -18.55
C LYS A 621 -17.89 14.01 -17.33
N PRO A 622 -17.68 15.34 -17.30
CA PRO A 622 -18.19 16.22 -16.25
C PRO A 622 -19.71 16.21 -16.09
N ASP A 623 -20.44 16.00 -17.18
CA ASP A 623 -21.90 15.92 -17.25
C ASP A 623 -22.46 14.49 -17.10
N GLY A 624 -21.57 13.50 -16.90
CA GLY A 624 -21.94 12.11 -16.69
C GLY A 624 -22.83 11.92 -15.46
N MET A 625 -23.69 10.92 -15.51
CA MET A 625 -24.72 10.65 -14.49
C MET A 625 -24.16 10.56 -13.06
N PHE A 626 -22.95 10.01 -12.90
CA PHE A 626 -22.24 9.94 -11.61
C PHE A 626 -21.94 11.31 -10.99
N ARG A 627 -21.75 12.35 -11.80
CA ARG A 627 -21.38 13.71 -11.35
C ARG A 627 -22.57 14.66 -11.22
N THR A 628 -23.66 14.39 -11.94
CA THR A 628 -24.83 15.27 -12.04
C THR A 628 -26.03 14.80 -11.23
N SER A 629 -26.04 13.56 -10.75
CA SER A 629 -27.11 13.02 -9.91
C SER A 629 -26.97 13.41 -8.43
N ASN A 630 -28.11 13.48 -7.73
CA ASN A 630 -28.14 13.86 -6.33
C ASN A 630 -27.63 12.72 -5.43
N TRP A 631 -26.61 13.03 -4.64
CA TRP A 631 -25.93 12.08 -3.75
C TRP A 631 -26.77 11.55 -2.59
N TYR A 632 -27.80 12.27 -2.15
CA TYR A 632 -28.75 11.82 -1.14
C TYR A 632 -29.72 10.80 -1.75
N ASP A 633 -30.32 11.12 -2.90
CA ASP A 633 -31.24 10.21 -3.60
C ASP A 633 -30.53 8.92 -4.01
N ASN A 634 -29.28 9.00 -4.46
CA ASN A 634 -28.46 7.83 -4.78
C ASN A 634 -28.14 6.94 -3.58
N ARG A 635 -28.09 7.49 -2.36
CA ARG A 635 -27.81 6.73 -1.14
C ARG A 635 -29.05 6.07 -0.57
N ARG A 636 -30.24 6.61 -0.76
CA ARG A 636 -31.48 6.09 -0.15
C ARG A 636 -31.75 4.61 -0.48
N PRO A 637 -31.68 4.14 -1.74
CA PRO A 637 -31.86 2.71 -2.05
C PRO A 637 -30.78 1.81 -1.45
N VAL A 638 -29.53 2.28 -1.40
CA VAL A 638 -28.41 1.58 -0.75
C VAL A 638 -28.69 1.45 0.75
N LEU A 639 -29.01 2.56 1.44
CA LEU A 639 -29.37 2.56 2.86
C LEU A 639 -30.54 1.60 3.17
N LYS A 640 -31.58 1.60 2.33
CA LYS A 640 -32.73 0.69 2.48
C LYS A 640 -32.30 -0.77 2.35
N THR A 641 -31.41 -1.07 1.40
CA THR A 641 -30.86 -2.42 1.20
C THR A 641 -30.16 -2.93 2.45
N PHE A 642 -29.24 -2.14 3.02
CA PHE A 642 -28.52 -2.52 4.24
C PHE A 642 -29.40 -2.48 5.49
N GLY A 643 -30.32 -1.52 5.62
CA GLY A 643 -31.20 -1.41 6.79
C GLY A 643 -32.25 -2.53 6.90
N SER A 644 -32.54 -3.22 5.80
CA SER A 644 -33.51 -4.32 5.77
C SER A 644 -32.92 -5.70 6.09
N ARG A 645 -31.60 -5.81 6.29
CA ARG A 645 -30.89 -7.08 6.48
C ARG A 645 -29.87 -6.99 7.61
N GLN A 646 -29.75 -8.05 8.39
CA GLN A 646 -28.58 -8.21 9.25
C GLN A 646 -27.38 -8.62 8.40
N PHE A 647 -26.21 -8.02 8.65
CA PHE A 647 -24.97 -8.36 7.98
C PHE A 647 -23.80 -8.25 8.95
N ASP A 648 -22.83 -9.16 8.80
CA ASP A 648 -21.69 -9.30 9.72
C ASP A 648 -20.85 -8.00 9.83
N GLY A 649 -20.88 -7.16 8.79
CA GLY A 649 -20.17 -5.88 8.73
C GLY A 649 -20.77 -4.74 9.56
N ALA A 650 -21.98 -4.88 10.12
CA ALA A 650 -22.63 -3.81 10.89
C ALA A 650 -21.83 -3.42 12.14
N ALA A 651 -21.16 -4.40 12.78
CA ALA A 651 -20.29 -4.15 13.92
C ALA A 651 -19.11 -3.22 13.55
N LEU A 652 -18.52 -3.39 12.37
CA LEU A 652 -17.41 -2.54 11.90
C LEU A 652 -17.85 -1.09 11.67
N LEU A 653 -19.09 -0.88 11.24
CA LEU A 653 -19.66 0.48 11.11
C LEU A 653 -19.89 1.14 12.47
N HIS A 654 -20.36 0.39 13.47
CA HIS A 654 -20.44 0.89 14.85
C HIS A 654 -19.07 1.25 15.39
N GLN A 655 -18.06 0.40 15.17
CA GLN A 655 -16.68 0.68 15.55
C GLN A 655 -16.15 1.95 14.89
N LEU A 656 -16.36 2.12 13.58
CA LEU A 656 -15.96 3.33 12.85
C LEU A 656 -16.62 4.58 13.43
N ALA A 657 -17.92 4.52 13.69
CA ALA A 657 -18.67 5.64 14.27
C ALA A 657 -18.17 6.01 15.68
N ILE A 658 -17.90 5.02 16.54
CA ILE A 658 -17.34 5.22 17.89
C ILE A 658 -15.91 5.76 17.80
N ALA A 659 -15.07 5.20 16.93
CA ALA A 659 -13.69 5.64 16.77
C ALA A 659 -13.59 7.09 16.25
N GLN A 660 -14.49 7.50 15.36
CA GLN A 660 -14.51 8.86 14.81
C GLN A 660 -15.11 9.90 15.77
N ASN A 661 -16.07 9.52 16.62
CA ASN A 661 -16.83 10.48 17.43
C ASN A 661 -16.58 10.38 18.95
N THR A 662 -16.39 9.17 19.49
CA THR A 662 -16.35 8.91 20.94
C THR A 662 -14.93 8.76 21.47
N ALA A 663 -14.02 8.16 20.69
CA ALA A 663 -12.63 7.95 21.13
C ALA A 663 -11.93 9.26 21.51
N ARG A 664 -12.31 10.37 20.86
CA ARG A 664 -11.82 11.71 21.22
C ARG A 664 -12.31 12.16 22.61
N SER A 665 -13.59 11.94 22.93
CA SER A 665 -14.15 12.30 24.23
C SER A 665 -13.52 11.48 25.37
N GLU A 666 -13.30 10.18 25.16
CA GLU A 666 -12.68 9.32 26.19
C GLU A 666 -11.21 9.71 26.44
N ILE A 667 -10.47 10.02 25.37
CA ILE A 667 -9.10 10.55 25.47
C ILE A 667 -9.12 11.91 26.19
N GLU A 668 -10.06 12.79 25.85
CA GLU A 668 -10.20 14.10 26.51
C GLU A 668 -10.54 13.93 27.99
N SER A 669 -11.45 13.03 28.37
CA SER A 669 -11.78 12.71 29.77
C SER A 669 -10.59 12.10 30.52
N ALA A 670 -9.82 11.20 29.89
CA ALA A 670 -8.59 10.68 30.49
C ALA A 670 -7.57 11.80 30.75
N ARG A 671 -7.46 12.77 29.83
CA ARG A 671 -6.62 13.96 29.99
C ARG A 671 -7.20 14.97 30.99
N GLU A 672 -8.50 15.03 31.19
CA GLU A 672 -9.14 15.90 32.18
C GLU A 672 -8.73 15.55 33.61
N ASN A 673 -8.48 14.27 33.91
CA ASN A 673 -7.91 13.87 35.20
C ASN A 673 -6.56 14.55 35.48
N LEU A 674 -5.76 14.84 34.45
CA LEU A 674 -4.53 15.63 34.59
C LEU A 674 -4.80 17.12 34.80
N ARG A 675 -5.92 17.66 34.29
CA ARG A 675 -6.31 19.08 34.45
C ARG A 675 -6.68 19.43 35.90
N TYR A 676 -7.32 18.51 36.62
CA TYR A 676 -7.79 18.77 37.99
C TYR A 676 -6.68 18.84 39.04
N ARG A 677 -5.44 18.47 38.69
CA ARG A 677 -4.27 18.60 39.57
C ARG A 677 -3.29 19.61 38.98
N PRO A 678 -3.15 20.82 39.57
CA PRO A 678 -2.21 21.83 39.08
C PRO A 678 -0.77 21.33 38.89
N ALA A 679 -0.33 20.37 39.71
CA ALA A 679 0.98 19.73 39.61
C ALA A 679 1.20 18.96 38.29
N TYR A 680 0.14 18.54 37.60
CA TYR A 680 0.21 17.74 36.37
C TYR A 680 0.01 18.54 35.08
N ARG A 681 0.02 19.87 35.14
CA ARG A 681 -0.08 20.74 33.97
C ARG A 681 0.96 20.42 32.89
N ASP A 682 2.19 20.13 33.30
CA ASP A 682 3.27 19.78 32.39
C ASP A 682 3.09 18.41 31.72
N HIS A 683 2.50 17.44 32.42
CA HIS A 683 2.12 16.16 31.81
C HIS A 683 1.06 16.36 30.73
N LEU A 684 0.08 17.24 30.99
CA LEU A 684 -0.97 17.55 30.01
C LEU A 684 -0.41 18.23 28.75
N GLU A 685 0.55 19.15 28.91
CA GLU A 685 1.27 19.78 27.81
C GLU A 685 2.11 18.76 27.03
N LEU A 686 2.79 17.84 27.72
CA LEU A 686 3.54 16.75 27.09
C LEU A 686 2.63 15.87 26.20
N CYS A 687 1.38 15.63 26.59
CA CYS A 687 0.42 14.84 25.79
C CYS A 687 0.09 15.48 24.41
N ALA A 688 0.28 16.80 24.28
CA ALA A 688 0.04 17.52 23.03
C ALA A 688 1.21 17.43 22.04
N LEU A 689 2.39 16.99 22.50
CA LEU A 689 3.59 16.87 21.68
C LEU A 689 3.65 15.51 20.95
N GLU A 690 4.46 15.46 19.89
CA GLU A 690 4.85 14.20 19.25
C GLU A 690 5.79 13.43 20.18
N PRO A 691 5.48 12.19 20.61
CA PRO A 691 6.11 11.54 21.77
C PRO A 691 7.64 11.46 21.75
N ASN A 692 8.24 11.24 20.58
CA ASN A 692 9.69 11.10 20.45
C ASN A 692 10.37 12.37 19.89
N SER A 693 9.65 13.49 19.80
CA SER A 693 10.25 14.75 19.37
C SER A 693 11.23 15.29 20.42
N ASP A 694 12.23 16.05 19.98
CA ASP A 694 13.17 16.73 20.90
C ASP A 694 12.42 17.56 21.96
N ALA A 695 11.33 18.22 21.57
CA ALA A 695 10.48 18.99 22.47
C ALA A 695 9.82 18.10 23.54
N ALA A 696 9.30 16.92 23.16
CA ALA A 696 8.70 15.98 24.10
C ALA A 696 9.75 15.40 25.07
N LEU A 697 10.93 15.03 24.56
CA LEU A 697 12.02 14.49 25.39
C LEU A 697 12.54 15.54 26.40
N GLN A 698 12.70 16.80 25.97
CA GLN A 698 13.07 17.91 26.86
C GLN A 698 12.01 18.16 27.92
N LYS A 699 10.72 18.20 27.54
CA LYS A 699 9.61 18.38 28.48
C LYS A 699 9.54 17.23 29.49
N LEU A 700 9.71 15.99 29.02
CA LEU A 700 9.74 14.80 29.87
C LEU A 700 10.91 14.83 30.87
N ALA A 701 12.11 15.23 30.42
CA ALA A 701 13.27 15.39 31.30
C ALA A 701 13.03 16.48 32.36
N GLY A 702 12.40 17.60 31.97
CA GLY A 702 12.01 18.67 32.90
C GLY A 702 11.03 18.21 33.97
N ILE A 703 10.03 17.41 33.58
CA ILE A 703 9.09 16.78 34.52
C ILE A 703 9.84 15.85 35.48
N ALA A 704 10.69 14.96 34.96
CA ALA A 704 11.46 14.02 35.78
C ALA A 704 12.32 14.74 36.82
N ASN A 705 13.01 15.82 36.44
CA ASN A 705 13.82 16.60 37.38
C ASN A 705 12.96 17.23 38.49
N ARG A 706 11.76 17.73 38.17
CA ARG A 706 10.86 18.35 39.14
C ARG A 706 10.34 17.36 40.19
N VAL A 707 10.08 16.11 39.79
CA VAL A 707 9.63 15.05 40.70
C VAL A 707 10.80 14.36 41.43
N GLY A 708 11.99 14.96 41.45
CA GLY A 708 13.16 14.46 42.17
C GLY A 708 13.90 13.32 41.46
N ARG A 709 13.69 13.13 40.15
CA ARG A 709 14.29 12.07 39.33
C ARG A 709 15.38 12.62 38.40
N SER A 710 16.36 13.33 38.96
CA SER A 710 17.40 14.03 38.17
C SER A 710 18.29 13.10 37.33
N GLU A 711 18.56 11.87 37.78
CA GLU A 711 19.30 10.86 36.99
C GLU A 711 18.52 10.46 35.72
N THR A 712 17.21 10.26 35.84
CA THR A 712 16.32 9.98 34.70
C THR A 712 16.32 11.15 33.71
N ALA A 713 16.28 12.39 34.21
CA ALA A 713 16.34 13.58 33.38
C ALA A 713 17.66 13.68 32.60
N ALA A 714 18.79 13.36 33.23
CA ALA A 714 20.10 13.33 32.57
C ALA A 714 20.17 12.25 31.48
N GLY A 715 19.64 11.04 31.75
CA GLY A 715 19.59 9.93 30.78
C GLY A 715 18.78 10.25 29.53
N LEU A 716 17.68 10.99 29.68
CA LEU A 716 16.85 11.46 28.55
C LEU A 716 17.56 12.50 27.66
N LEU A 717 18.58 13.19 28.16
CA LEU A 717 19.26 14.30 27.49
C LEU A 717 20.70 13.96 26.99
N GLY A 718 21.21 12.76 27.26
CA GLY A 718 22.54 12.28 26.81
C GLY A 718 22.55 11.83 25.33
N ARG A 719 23.52 12.35 24.53
CA ARG A 719 23.55 12.48 23.05
C ARG A 719 24.46 11.44 22.31
N PRO A 720 24.42 11.23 20.96
CA PRO A 720 24.66 12.27 19.94
C PRO A 720 23.51 12.54 18.96
N ALA A 721 23.52 13.78 18.46
CA ALA A 721 22.69 14.28 17.40
C ALA A 721 22.99 13.56 16.08
N ALA A 722 21.96 12.95 15.47
CA ALA A 722 21.96 12.65 14.05
C ALA A 722 21.19 13.76 13.33
N THR A 723 21.90 14.47 12.46
CA THR A 723 21.42 15.23 11.29
C THR A 723 20.00 15.76 11.35
N ARG A 724 19.91 17.06 11.66
CA ARG A 724 18.86 17.94 11.15
C ARG A 724 18.89 17.88 9.63
N LEU A 725 17.95 17.17 9.03
CA LEU A 725 17.52 17.38 7.66
C LEU A 725 15.98 17.53 7.68
N ASP A 726 15.56 18.64 7.11
CA ASP A 726 14.25 18.94 6.54
C ASP A 726 13.06 19.05 7.49
N ALA A 727 13.02 20.18 8.18
CA ALA A 727 11.77 20.86 8.50
C ALA A 727 11.55 22.00 7.47
N ALA A 728 11.09 21.65 6.28
CA ALA A 728 10.50 22.59 5.34
C ALA A 728 9.47 21.87 4.47
N GLU A 729 8.40 22.60 4.15
CA GLU A 729 7.37 22.27 3.16
C GLU A 729 6.23 21.34 3.63
N ARG A 730 5.41 21.88 4.53
CA ARG A 730 3.96 21.78 4.35
C ARG A 730 3.48 22.96 3.52
N THR A 731 3.33 22.76 2.22
CA THR A 731 2.42 23.55 1.39
C THR A 731 1.83 22.64 0.33
N GLY A 732 0.52 22.52 0.34
CA GLY A 732 -0.22 21.74 -0.64
C GLY A 732 -1.69 22.07 -0.54
N ASP A 733 -2.04 23.35 -0.77
CA ASP A 733 -3.38 23.72 -1.15
C ASP A 733 -3.34 24.92 -2.12
N GLY A 734 -4.12 24.84 -3.21
CA GLY A 734 -4.34 25.92 -4.18
C GLY A 734 -3.71 25.73 -5.56
N GLY A 735 -4.54 25.50 -6.59
CA GLY A 735 -4.17 25.43 -8.01
C GLY A 735 -3.72 26.78 -8.57
N GLY A 736 -2.45 27.12 -8.37
CA GLY A 736 -1.77 28.28 -8.98
C GLY A 736 -0.53 27.87 -9.78
N PRO A 737 0.03 28.80 -10.59
CA PRO A 737 1.25 28.55 -11.34
C PRO A 737 2.42 28.21 -10.40
N THR A 738 3.03 27.04 -10.61
CA THR A 738 4.11 26.52 -9.74
C THR A 738 5.41 26.46 -10.53
N ALA A 739 6.44 27.17 -10.08
CA ALA A 739 7.77 27.11 -10.69
C ALA A 739 8.44 25.75 -10.38
N LEU A 740 9.16 25.19 -11.35
CA LEU A 740 9.92 23.95 -11.13
C LEU A 740 11.03 24.15 -10.09
N ALA A 741 11.09 23.26 -9.11
CA ALA A 741 12.13 23.25 -8.09
C ALA A 741 13.52 23.05 -8.70
N HIS A 742 14.54 23.63 -8.07
CA HIS A 742 15.93 23.57 -8.54
C HIS A 742 16.45 22.13 -8.74
N GLU A 743 16.03 21.18 -7.89
CA GLU A 743 16.43 19.78 -8.01
C GLU A 743 15.92 19.11 -9.28
N VAL A 744 14.78 19.58 -9.83
CA VAL A 744 14.28 19.12 -11.13
C VAL A 744 15.19 19.64 -12.25
N LEU A 745 15.62 20.90 -12.19
CA LEU A 745 16.49 21.51 -13.21
C LEU A 745 17.83 20.78 -13.34
N LYS A 746 18.39 20.26 -12.23
CA LYS A 746 19.64 19.48 -12.24
C LYS A 746 19.54 18.17 -13.02
N THR A 747 18.33 17.68 -13.29
CA THR A 747 18.14 16.44 -14.07
C THR A 747 18.27 16.64 -15.58
N ALA A 748 18.51 17.88 -16.04
CA ALA A 748 18.59 18.19 -17.47
C ALA A 748 19.64 17.36 -18.21
N ARG A 749 19.25 16.74 -19.33
CA ARG A 749 20.13 15.91 -20.18
C ARG A 749 20.16 16.43 -21.60
N LEU A 750 21.36 16.55 -22.17
CA LEU A 750 21.54 16.95 -23.56
C LEU A 750 21.02 15.86 -24.50
N LEU A 751 20.13 16.22 -25.43
CA LEU A 751 19.56 15.31 -26.43
C LEU A 751 20.35 15.29 -27.73
N THR A 752 21.03 16.39 -28.06
CA THR A 752 21.80 16.55 -29.31
C THR A 752 23.29 16.58 -29.00
N PRO A 753 24.01 15.45 -29.10
CA PRO A 753 25.44 15.41 -28.83
C PRO A 753 26.19 16.10 -29.96
N ARG A 754 26.68 17.33 -29.73
CA ARG A 754 27.57 18.03 -30.68
C ARG A 754 28.91 18.35 -30.02
N VAL A 755 29.96 18.39 -30.83
CA VAL A 755 31.32 18.68 -30.35
C VAL A 755 31.50 20.18 -30.24
N SER A 756 31.77 20.68 -29.04
CA SER A 756 32.04 22.10 -28.80
C SER A 756 33.14 22.26 -27.75
N ALA A 757 33.93 23.33 -27.86
CA ALA A 757 34.99 23.63 -26.90
C ALA A 757 34.48 23.95 -25.49
N LEU A 758 33.19 24.30 -25.37
CA LEU A 758 32.53 24.61 -24.11
C LEU A 758 31.21 23.83 -24.02
N PRO A 759 30.73 23.50 -22.80
CA PRO A 759 29.54 22.69 -22.62
C PRO A 759 28.30 23.28 -23.30
N LEU A 760 27.54 22.43 -23.98
CA LEU A 760 26.31 22.83 -24.69
C LEU A 760 25.10 22.97 -23.76
N LEU A 761 25.16 22.36 -22.57
CA LEU A 761 24.14 22.41 -21.52
C LEU A 761 24.82 22.70 -20.19
N LEU A 762 24.33 23.71 -19.46
CA LEU A 762 24.67 23.96 -18.05
C LEU A 762 23.40 24.26 -17.26
N VAL A 763 23.42 24.01 -15.96
CA VAL A 763 22.35 24.38 -15.02
C VAL A 763 22.94 25.35 -14.01
N ALA A 764 22.27 26.49 -13.79
CA ALA A 764 22.78 27.53 -12.91
C ALA A 764 22.80 27.05 -11.44
N PRO A 765 23.91 27.22 -10.67
CA PRO A 765 24.04 26.69 -9.30
C PRO A 765 23.10 27.33 -8.26
N ASP A 766 22.55 28.50 -8.57
CA ASP A 766 21.69 29.32 -7.72
C ASP A 766 20.19 29.17 -8.04
N GLY A 767 19.81 28.22 -8.90
CA GLY A 767 18.45 28.09 -9.39
C GLY A 767 18.08 29.06 -10.52
N GLY A 768 19.05 29.79 -11.09
CA GLY A 768 18.85 30.76 -12.18
C GLY A 768 18.49 30.21 -13.56
N GLY A 769 18.10 28.93 -13.66
CA GLY A 769 17.56 28.30 -14.87
C GLY A 769 18.52 27.35 -15.61
N VAL A 770 18.13 26.97 -16.83
CA VAL A 770 18.89 26.08 -17.73
C VAL A 770 19.52 26.89 -18.85
N PHE A 771 20.78 26.60 -19.15
CA PHE A 771 21.58 27.23 -20.17
C PHE A 771 21.79 26.28 -21.36
N LEU A 772 21.47 26.74 -22.57
CA LEU A 772 21.80 26.05 -23.82
C LEU A 772 22.68 26.90 -24.73
N ARG A 773 23.68 26.27 -25.36
CA ARG A 773 24.51 26.90 -26.39
C ARG A 773 24.02 26.54 -27.78
N PRO A 774 23.65 27.51 -28.65
CA PRO A 774 23.36 27.23 -30.04
C PRO A 774 24.61 26.74 -30.79
N HIS A 775 24.42 25.87 -31.78
CA HIS A 775 25.49 25.27 -32.59
C HIS A 775 25.29 25.57 -34.08
N THR A 776 26.38 25.66 -34.84
CA THR A 776 26.33 25.96 -36.28
C THR A 776 25.63 24.87 -37.08
N ASP A 777 25.83 23.63 -36.66
CA ASP A 777 25.33 22.44 -37.37
C ASP A 777 23.82 22.18 -37.13
N GLY A 778 23.14 23.03 -36.35
CA GLY A 778 21.69 22.97 -36.15
C GLY A 778 21.25 23.12 -34.70
N ALA A 779 20.01 22.68 -34.42
CA ALA A 779 19.42 22.81 -33.09
C ALA A 779 20.22 22.05 -32.03
N VAL A 780 20.25 22.65 -30.85
CA VAL A 780 20.74 22.06 -29.61
C VAL A 780 19.56 21.95 -28.65
N ALA A 781 19.30 20.73 -28.17
CA ALA A 781 18.16 20.46 -27.31
C ALA A 781 18.55 19.70 -26.04
N ALA A 782 17.80 19.92 -24.97
CA ALA A 782 17.90 19.19 -23.71
C ALA A 782 16.52 18.77 -23.20
N SER A 783 16.48 17.68 -22.44
CA SER A 783 15.29 17.15 -21.78
C SER A 783 15.38 17.32 -20.27
N LEU A 784 14.24 17.56 -19.62
CA LEU A 784 14.05 17.39 -18.18
C LEU A 784 12.87 16.46 -17.97
N ASP A 785 13.08 15.35 -17.27
CA ASP A 785 12.01 14.40 -16.98
C ASP A 785 11.26 14.86 -15.73
N HIS A 786 9.97 15.18 -15.88
CA HIS A 786 9.18 15.69 -14.76
C HIS A 786 7.82 15.00 -14.66
N GLN A 787 7.37 14.79 -13.41
CA GLN A 787 6.02 14.32 -13.13
C GLN A 787 5.09 15.51 -12.97
N PHE A 788 4.11 15.60 -13.86
CA PHE A 788 3.17 16.71 -13.85
C PHE A 788 2.08 16.49 -12.80
N PRO A 789 1.66 17.56 -12.09
CA PRO A 789 0.48 17.53 -11.24
C PRO A 789 -0.76 17.06 -12.02
N ALA A 790 -1.75 16.51 -11.31
CA ALA A 790 -2.97 15.96 -11.89
C ALA A 790 -3.81 16.94 -12.74
N PHE A 791 -3.51 18.24 -12.65
CA PHE A 791 -4.22 19.36 -13.27
C PHE A 791 -3.31 20.18 -14.21
N PHE A 792 -2.09 19.74 -14.48
CA PHE A 792 -1.18 20.40 -15.41
C PHE A 792 -1.78 20.48 -16.82
N ARG A 793 -1.69 21.67 -17.44
CA ARG A 793 -2.23 21.94 -18.77
C ARG A 793 -1.20 22.54 -19.72
N SER A 794 -0.34 23.41 -19.22
CA SER A 794 0.69 24.05 -20.03
C SER A 794 1.93 24.34 -19.23
N ILE A 795 3.08 24.35 -19.90
CA ILE A 795 4.32 24.84 -19.35
C ILE A 795 4.66 26.17 -20.01
N GLU A 796 5.06 27.13 -19.18
CA GLU A 796 5.61 28.41 -19.63
C GLU A 796 7.10 28.49 -19.31
N ALA A 797 7.90 28.87 -20.29
CA ALA A 797 9.33 29.14 -20.13
C ALA A 797 9.63 30.62 -20.37
N THR A 798 10.34 31.26 -19.44
CA THR A 798 10.89 32.60 -19.68
C THR A 798 12.31 32.49 -20.24
N VAL A 799 12.53 33.04 -21.44
CA VAL A 799 13.78 32.96 -22.18
C VAL A 799 14.46 34.32 -22.39
N GLU A 800 15.78 34.32 -22.52
CA GLU A 800 16.59 35.53 -22.66
C GLU A 800 17.91 35.26 -23.41
N ILE A 801 18.41 36.27 -24.13
CA ILE A 801 19.80 36.33 -24.62
C ILE A 801 20.58 37.35 -23.78
N ALA A 802 21.45 36.87 -22.89
CA ALA A 802 22.20 37.72 -21.95
C ALA A 802 23.64 37.99 -22.43
N HIS A 803 23.81 38.32 -23.72
CA HIS A 803 25.10 38.70 -24.30
C HIS A 803 24.89 39.81 -25.33
N ALA A 804 25.62 40.93 -25.20
CA ALA A 804 25.44 42.12 -26.03
C ALA A 804 25.65 41.82 -27.53
N ASP A 805 26.71 41.09 -27.86
CA ASP A 805 27.11 40.82 -29.25
C ASP A 805 26.55 39.50 -29.83
N ALA A 806 25.55 38.90 -29.19
CA ALA A 806 24.95 37.65 -29.67
C ALA A 806 24.12 37.87 -30.96
N PRO A 807 24.05 36.91 -31.89
CA PRO A 807 23.09 36.93 -32.98
C PRO A 807 21.67 36.64 -32.46
N ALA A 808 20.66 36.73 -33.33
CA ALA A 808 19.29 36.32 -32.99
C ALA A 808 19.20 34.79 -32.87
N LEU A 809 18.44 34.32 -31.89
CA LEU A 809 18.27 32.88 -31.63
C LEU A 809 16.79 32.52 -31.70
N ASP A 810 16.51 31.34 -32.26
CA ASP A 810 15.19 30.73 -32.13
C ASP A 810 15.18 29.87 -30.87
N PHE A 811 14.17 30.06 -30.02
CA PHE A 811 13.90 29.22 -28.87
C PHE A 811 12.64 28.39 -29.10
N ALA A 812 12.62 27.19 -28.52
CA ALA A 812 11.50 26.28 -28.57
C ALA A 812 11.32 25.55 -27.23
N LEU A 813 10.05 25.26 -26.93
CA LEU A 813 9.61 24.47 -25.79
C LEU A 813 8.67 23.36 -26.29
N ALA A 814 8.92 22.12 -25.91
CA ALA A 814 8.06 20.99 -26.26
C ALA A 814 7.81 20.06 -25.07
N LEU A 815 6.74 19.28 -25.16
CA LEU A 815 6.41 18.20 -24.23
C LEU A 815 6.31 16.89 -25.03
N ALA A 816 7.02 15.85 -24.61
CA ALA A 816 6.96 14.53 -25.23
C ALA A 816 7.06 13.40 -24.19
N ARG A 817 6.86 12.15 -24.62
CA ARG A 817 7.08 10.97 -23.77
C ARG A 817 8.59 10.82 -23.46
N PRO A 818 9.01 10.33 -22.28
CA PRO A 818 10.43 10.28 -21.89
C PRO A 818 11.36 9.44 -22.76
N ASP A 819 10.79 8.47 -23.46
CA ASP A 819 11.45 7.56 -24.39
C ASP A 819 11.37 8.04 -25.86
N GLN A 820 10.66 9.14 -26.14
CA GLN A 820 10.48 9.65 -27.49
C GLN A 820 11.72 10.39 -27.98
N THR A 821 12.37 9.84 -29.00
CA THR A 821 13.41 10.57 -29.74
C THR A 821 12.76 11.57 -30.70
N ILE A 822 13.28 12.80 -30.75
CA ILE A 822 12.79 13.86 -31.64
C ILE A 822 13.85 14.24 -32.66
N ASP A 823 13.46 14.22 -33.93
CA ASP A 823 14.23 14.86 -34.99
C ASP A 823 13.90 16.37 -35.03
N TRP A 824 14.83 17.18 -34.51
CA TRP A 824 14.73 18.64 -34.41
C TRP A 824 14.81 19.38 -35.76
N HIS A 825 14.96 18.65 -36.87
CA HIS A 825 14.93 19.18 -38.25
C HIS A 825 13.62 18.88 -38.98
N GLY A 826 12.78 17.97 -38.46
CA GLY A 826 11.51 17.54 -39.06
C GLY A 826 10.27 18.27 -38.52
N ASP A 827 9.09 17.65 -38.68
CA ASP A 827 7.84 18.14 -38.10
C ASP A 827 7.78 17.85 -36.60
N ILE A 828 8.18 18.82 -35.79
CA ILE A 828 8.22 18.70 -34.33
C ILE A 828 6.82 18.58 -33.74
N ALA A 829 5.83 19.26 -34.33
CA ALA A 829 4.47 19.24 -33.82
C ALA A 829 3.82 17.86 -33.98
N GLY A 830 4.15 17.12 -35.06
CA GLY A 830 3.73 15.74 -35.26
C GLY A 830 4.43 14.72 -34.35
N GLN A 831 5.61 15.05 -33.81
CA GLN A 831 6.43 14.17 -32.96
C GLN A 831 6.23 14.41 -31.44
N THR A 832 5.52 15.48 -31.07
CA THR A 832 5.38 15.94 -29.68
C THR A 832 3.92 16.01 -29.25
N LEU A 833 3.69 15.97 -27.94
CA LEU A 833 2.36 16.11 -27.35
C LEU A 833 1.94 17.58 -27.25
N ALA A 834 2.92 18.48 -27.12
CA ALA A 834 2.75 19.92 -27.24
C ALA A 834 4.04 20.57 -27.72
N PHE A 835 3.92 21.61 -28.53
CA PHE A 835 5.05 22.38 -29.05
C PHE A 835 4.70 23.87 -29.07
N SER A 836 5.60 24.72 -28.57
CA SER A 836 5.41 26.17 -28.57
C SER A 836 5.54 26.81 -29.95
N GLY A 837 6.10 26.10 -30.92
CA GLY A 837 6.69 26.72 -32.11
C GLY A 837 8.10 27.26 -31.83
N TRP A 838 8.81 27.63 -32.90
CA TRP A 838 10.07 28.36 -32.80
C TRP A 838 9.78 29.87 -32.68
N THR A 839 10.40 30.51 -31.69
CA THR A 839 10.26 31.95 -31.44
C THR A 839 11.62 32.62 -31.56
N THR A 840 11.76 33.52 -32.53
CA THR A 840 12.99 34.31 -32.71
C THR A 840 13.09 35.40 -31.66
N VAL A 841 14.21 35.43 -30.93
CA VAL A 841 14.57 36.47 -29.97
C VAL A 841 15.77 37.23 -30.50
N ALA A 842 15.58 38.51 -30.84
CA ALA A 842 16.64 39.41 -31.31
C ALA A 842 17.14 40.34 -30.19
N ASP A 843 16.22 40.83 -29.36
CA ASP A 843 16.47 41.81 -28.29
C ASP A 843 17.31 41.21 -27.16
N LYS A 844 18.38 41.91 -26.77
CA LYS A 844 19.31 41.47 -25.71
C LYS A 844 18.80 41.88 -24.36
N PHE A 845 19.06 41.06 -23.34
CA PHE A 845 18.67 41.30 -21.95
C PHE A 845 17.16 41.50 -21.73
N MET A 846 16.35 41.08 -22.71
CA MET A 846 14.90 41.17 -22.68
C MET A 846 14.30 39.78 -22.54
N ARG A 847 13.41 39.62 -21.55
CA ARG A 847 12.72 38.37 -21.27
C ARG A 847 11.54 38.17 -22.23
N ARG A 848 11.39 36.96 -22.75
CA ARG A 848 10.25 36.52 -23.59
C ARG A 848 9.65 35.25 -23.02
N SER A 849 8.35 35.02 -23.20
CA SER A 849 7.68 33.80 -22.76
C SER A 849 7.40 32.86 -23.92
N LEU A 850 7.58 31.56 -23.68
CA LEU A 850 7.18 30.46 -24.55
C LEU A 850 6.17 29.61 -23.82
N VAL A 851 5.09 29.21 -24.47
CA VAL A 851 4.07 28.35 -23.86
C VAL A 851 3.85 27.12 -24.71
N ALA A 852 3.96 25.94 -24.12
CA ALA A 852 3.55 24.68 -24.73
C ALA A 852 2.32 24.14 -23.97
N THR A 853 1.19 24.01 -24.67
CA THR A 853 -0.09 23.62 -24.09
C THR A 853 -0.49 22.23 -24.55
N LEU A 854 -0.75 21.33 -23.60
CA LEU A 854 -1.30 20.02 -23.89
C LEU A 854 -2.74 20.14 -24.36
N ARG A 855 -3.05 19.47 -25.48
CA ARG A 855 -4.44 19.33 -25.95
C ARG A 855 -5.27 18.40 -25.05
N VAL A 856 -4.60 17.46 -24.39
CA VAL A 856 -5.20 16.43 -23.55
C VAL A 856 -4.43 16.33 -22.25
N ARG A 857 -5.14 16.23 -21.12
CA ARG A 857 -4.51 16.00 -19.81
C ARG A 857 -3.81 14.64 -19.83
N ARG A 858 -2.50 14.64 -19.57
CA ARG A 858 -1.69 13.43 -19.45
C ARG A 858 -1.13 13.37 -18.04
N LYS A 859 -1.22 12.21 -17.39
CA LYS A 859 -0.62 11.95 -16.07
C LYS A 859 0.52 10.93 -16.12
N MET A 860 1.05 10.68 -17.33
CA MET A 860 2.35 10.02 -17.49
C MET A 860 3.46 11.07 -17.31
N PRO A 861 4.66 10.67 -16.83
CA PRO A 861 5.82 11.56 -16.86
C PRO A 861 6.03 12.05 -18.29
N LEU A 862 6.27 13.35 -18.47
CA LEU A 862 6.68 13.90 -19.77
C LEU A 862 8.07 14.47 -19.64
N SER A 863 8.82 14.46 -20.73
CA SER A 863 10.04 15.24 -20.83
C SER A 863 9.68 16.65 -21.29
N ILE A 864 10.13 17.63 -20.52
CA ILE A 864 10.17 19.02 -20.92
C ILE A 864 11.39 19.19 -21.81
N MET A 865 11.17 19.58 -23.05
CA MET A 865 12.24 19.73 -24.01
C MET A 865 12.49 21.20 -24.29
N LEU A 866 13.73 21.61 -24.06
CA LEU A 866 14.23 22.95 -24.30
C LEU A 866 15.10 22.87 -25.55
N ALA A 867 14.88 23.75 -26.53
CA ALA A 867 15.71 23.77 -27.73
C ALA A 867 16.06 25.18 -28.16
N VAL A 868 17.27 25.32 -28.71
CA VAL A 868 17.78 26.56 -29.30
C VAL A 868 18.47 26.30 -30.63
N ARG A 869 18.34 27.23 -31.57
CA ARG A 869 19.17 27.29 -32.79
C ARG A 869 19.44 28.74 -33.16
N PHE A 870 20.39 28.96 -34.06
CA PHE A 870 20.54 30.28 -34.67
C PHE A 870 19.35 30.57 -35.59
N ALA A 871 18.76 31.77 -35.48
CA ALA A 871 17.71 32.23 -36.39
C ALA A 871 18.24 32.59 -37.79
N GLY A 872 19.56 32.75 -37.91
CA GLY A 872 20.29 33.05 -39.15
C GLY A 872 21.76 32.64 -39.02
N SER A 873 22.66 33.23 -39.81
CA SER A 873 24.08 32.88 -39.74
C SER A 873 24.72 33.28 -38.40
N PRO A 874 25.54 32.40 -37.78
CA PRO A 874 26.31 32.75 -36.59
C PRO A 874 27.27 33.92 -36.89
N ASN A 875 27.46 34.82 -35.93
CA ASN A 875 28.36 35.97 -36.07
C ASN A 875 29.73 35.77 -35.37
N GLY A 876 30.01 34.55 -34.87
CA GLY A 876 31.27 34.19 -34.21
C GLY A 876 31.34 34.52 -32.72
N SER A 877 30.39 35.28 -32.16
CA SER A 877 30.38 35.60 -30.73
C SER A 877 29.93 34.41 -29.87
N PRO A 878 30.59 34.14 -28.72
CA PRO A 878 30.14 33.12 -27.78
C PRO A 878 28.76 33.51 -27.26
N THR A 879 27.75 32.74 -27.65
CA THR A 879 26.35 33.09 -27.41
C THR A 879 25.71 32.06 -26.52
N ASN A 880 24.94 32.56 -25.56
CA ASN A 880 24.25 31.73 -24.60
C ASN A 880 22.74 32.01 -24.59
N ALA A 881 21.93 30.95 -24.69
CA ALA A 881 20.48 31.01 -24.55
C ALA A 881 20.07 30.57 -23.14
N PHE A 882 19.30 31.41 -22.46
CA PHE A 882 18.88 31.17 -21.08
C PHE A 882 17.39 30.83 -21.02
N PHE A 883 17.05 29.74 -20.35
CA PHE A 883 15.71 29.40 -19.89
C PHE A 883 15.63 29.67 -18.39
N ARG A 884 15.23 30.89 -18.02
CA ARG A 884 15.32 31.43 -16.65
C ARG A 884 14.38 30.74 -15.67
N THR A 885 13.12 30.61 -16.05
CA THR A 885 12.06 29.99 -15.25
C THR A 885 11.27 29.04 -16.11
N LEU A 886 10.87 27.92 -15.50
CA LEU A 886 9.95 26.94 -16.07
C LEU A 886 8.79 26.80 -15.09
N THR A 887 7.61 27.24 -15.52
CA THR A 887 6.42 27.33 -14.67
C THR A 887 5.36 26.39 -15.19
N LEU A 888 4.90 25.49 -14.31
CA LEU A 888 3.77 24.63 -14.58
C LEU A 888 2.49 25.40 -14.33
N ILE A 889 1.61 25.41 -15.32
CA ILE A 889 0.30 26.07 -15.25
C ILE A 889 -0.76 24.97 -15.24
N GLY A 890 -1.56 24.94 -14.18
CA GLY A 890 -2.73 24.08 -14.04
C GLY A 890 -4.04 24.86 -14.21
N ASP A 891 -5.15 24.13 -14.36
CA ASP A 891 -6.52 24.68 -14.31
C ASP A 891 -7.02 24.87 -12.87
#